data_AF-A0A926ZHE3-F1
#
_entry.id   AF-A0A926ZHE3-F1
#
_cell.length_a   1.000
_cell.length_b   1.000
_cell.length_c   1.000
_cell.angle_alpha   90.00
_cell.angle_beta   90.00
_cell.angle_gamma   90.00
#
_symmetry.space_group_name_H-M   'P 1'
#
loop_
_entity.id
_entity.type
_entity.pdbx_description
1 polymer ?
#
loop_
_entity_poly.entity_id
_entity_poly.type
_entity_poly.pdbx_seq_one_letter_code
_entity_poly.pdbx_strand_id
1 'polypeptide(L)'
;MSVFREQDEKFFFGRQKFVDSLVEVVYRQPLVTVIGASGSGKSSVVFAGLIPKLKEKRNWLIESFRPQNQPFFGLASALVRLLKPDLDEIQQPGRAAELVADLKGKLTLPQVVASILARNPGKRLLLVIDQFEELYNPRNDTEQQPFVDALLAAIESAPNDLTVVLTLRADFLSYLLNYPTFGAALQQHKPEFLGAMNREEMREAIERPAEKVGVKLEDGLTERILDAVKREPGNLPLLEFALEQLWRRQKNNRLTHDAYEDIKGVEKALAGYAQAVYEELTQKIDGKQIQQIFIQLVRVGEGTEDTRQLATRAEVGGDNWDLVKQLADKRLVVTGRNEATGEETVEVVHEALIREWGLLRQWIDENRKNLIQKREIEDAAKRWRDRGKAKDYLLGGKVLTQAMVFQKQEGGNLRLSDLGKEFIRKSLRHRRIGTLKTANLFTVPLFIAFVAAIPFWRKAAEQKAWETIRTRGLGTREALELLTEGCQKRKSLQWIPNYLKALLFGNCANFIGIDLMYAKLSDADLSRANLSRANLSRANLSRANLSRANLSRADLSRADLSRANLTDANLSGANLSDADLSLANLSRANLLFTDFSNANLLVTILVGANLSEANLFRAILVGANLSEANLSKINISEAYFDCITVHSPVNSERRCTKFTNSKNLTPEQVKSAKNWEQAIYDEEFRKKLGLK
;
A
#
# COMPACT_ATOMS: atom_id res chain seq x y z
N MET A 1 -19.20 11.89 17.61
CA MET A 1 -19.03 13.18 18.29
C MET A 1 -19.04 14.26 17.25
N SER A 2 -20.16 14.94 17.12
CA SER A 2 -20.31 16.09 16.23
C SER A 2 -20.17 17.35 17.05
N VAL A 3 -19.52 18.37 16.49
CA VAL A 3 -19.47 19.70 17.09
C VAL A 3 -20.90 20.24 17.25
N PHE A 4 -21.22 20.81 18.41
CA PHE A 4 -22.50 21.49 18.62
C PHE A 4 -22.61 22.66 17.65
N ARG A 5 -23.69 22.69 16.87
CA ARG A 5 -24.01 23.77 15.94
C ARG A 5 -25.04 24.70 16.56
N GLU A 6 -25.39 25.74 15.82
CA GLU A 6 -26.38 26.74 16.25
C GLU A 6 -27.71 26.12 16.69
N GLN A 7 -28.21 25.13 15.95
CA GLN A 7 -29.44 24.39 16.28
C GLN A 7 -29.41 23.65 17.62
N ASP A 8 -28.20 23.40 18.15
CA ASP A 8 -27.97 22.67 19.39
C ASP A 8 -27.80 23.59 20.61
N GLU A 9 -27.92 24.93 20.44
CA GLU A 9 -27.80 25.95 21.49
C GLU A 9 -28.56 25.56 22.76
N LYS A 10 -29.80 25.10 22.58
CA LYS A 10 -30.70 24.75 23.69
C LYS A 10 -30.15 23.63 24.58
N PHE A 11 -29.19 22.85 24.10
CA PHE A 11 -28.53 21.76 24.84
C PHE A 11 -27.05 22.07 25.16
N PHE A 12 -26.57 23.28 24.86
CA PHE A 12 -25.20 23.69 25.11
C PHE A 12 -25.08 24.36 26.50
N PHE A 13 -24.49 23.65 27.45
CA PHE A 13 -24.34 24.09 28.85
C PHE A 13 -22.89 24.01 29.33
N GLY A 14 -22.60 24.61 30.50
CA GLY A 14 -21.28 24.54 31.14
C GLY A 14 -20.22 25.48 30.55
N ARG A 15 -20.52 26.29 29.54
CA ARG A 15 -19.59 27.29 28.97
C ARG A 15 -20.14 28.71 28.98
N GLN A 16 -21.21 28.95 29.73
CA GLN A 16 -21.97 30.19 29.69
C GLN A 16 -21.12 31.42 30.02
N LYS A 17 -20.32 31.35 31.10
CA LYS A 17 -19.42 32.44 31.54
C LYS A 17 -18.40 32.84 30.45
N PHE A 18 -17.80 31.84 29.80
CA PHE A 18 -16.86 32.09 28.71
C PHE A 18 -17.57 32.70 27.49
N VAL A 19 -18.75 32.19 27.14
CA VAL A 19 -19.56 32.73 26.04
C VAL A 19 -19.97 34.17 26.32
N ASP A 20 -20.39 34.51 27.55
CA ASP A 20 -20.75 35.88 27.93
C ASP A 20 -19.56 36.83 27.77
N SER A 21 -18.38 36.44 28.27
CA SER A 21 -17.13 37.19 28.07
C SER A 21 -16.81 37.35 26.58
N LEU A 22 -16.95 36.29 25.79
CA LEU A 22 -16.66 36.30 24.36
C LEU A 22 -17.60 37.23 23.59
N VAL A 23 -18.88 37.30 23.96
CA VAL A 23 -19.83 38.26 23.40
C VAL A 23 -19.34 39.69 23.64
N GLU A 24 -18.94 40.04 24.87
CA GLU A 24 -18.41 41.38 25.16
C GLU A 24 -17.17 41.72 24.33
N VAL A 25 -16.26 40.75 24.17
CA VAL A 25 -15.01 40.91 23.42
C VAL A 25 -15.29 41.15 21.94
N VAL A 26 -16.24 40.42 21.34
CA VAL A 26 -16.66 40.60 19.94
C VAL A 26 -17.25 41.99 19.69
N TYR A 27 -17.90 42.60 20.67
CA TYR A 27 -18.36 43.98 20.53
C TYR A 27 -17.21 45.01 20.57
N ARG A 28 -16.13 44.71 21.29
CA ARG A 28 -15.00 45.64 21.54
C ARG A 28 -13.82 45.51 20.59
N GLN A 29 -13.59 44.33 20.02
CA GLN A 29 -12.41 44.04 19.18
C GLN A 29 -12.83 43.61 17.78
N PRO A 30 -12.21 44.15 16.71
CA PRO A 30 -12.49 43.73 15.33
C PRO A 30 -11.83 42.40 14.96
N LEU A 31 -10.86 41.93 15.75
CA LEU A 31 -10.26 40.60 15.64
C LEU A 31 -10.37 39.89 16.99
N VAL A 32 -10.94 38.69 17.01
CA VAL A 32 -11.07 37.86 18.22
C VAL A 32 -10.54 36.46 17.92
N THR A 33 -9.50 36.05 18.63
CA THR A 33 -8.89 34.72 18.43
C THR A 33 -9.17 33.83 19.64
N VAL A 34 -9.94 32.77 19.45
CA VAL A 34 -10.26 31.76 20.48
C VAL A 34 -9.26 30.61 20.38
N ILE A 35 -8.37 30.50 21.38
CA ILE A 35 -7.26 29.55 21.40
C ILE A 35 -7.49 28.47 22.44
N GLY A 36 -7.23 27.21 22.10
CA GLY A 36 -7.36 26.11 23.08
C GLY A 36 -6.91 24.76 22.54
N ALA A 37 -6.74 23.79 23.44
CA ALA A 37 -6.36 22.42 23.11
C ALA A 37 -7.34 21.74 22.14
N SER A 38 -6.92 20.66 21.49
CA SER A 38 -7.84 19.85 20.67
C SER A 38 -8.97 19.29 21.53
N GLY A 39 -10.20 19.30 21.02
CA GLY A 39 -11.37 18.80 21.76
C GLY A 39 -11.82 19.66 22.95
N SER A 40 -11.27 20.86 23.18
CA SER A 40 -11.69 21.75 24.29
C SER A 40 -13.07 22.41 24.11
N GLY A 41 -13.69 22.24 22.93
CA GLY A 41 -15.00 22.80 22.60
C GLY A 41 -14.99 24.15 21.89
N LYS A 42 -13.85 24.60 21.32
CA LYS A 42 -13.74 25.92 20.62
C LYS A 42 -14.85 26.16 19.61
N SER A 43 -15.03 25.23 18.68
CA SER A 43 -16.05 25.34 17.63
C SER A 43 -17.45 25.33 18.25
N SER A 44 -17.73 24.48 19.24
CA SER A 44 -19.02 24.44 19.95
C SER A 44 -19.34 25.76 20.67
N VAL A 45 -18.35 26.35 21.36
CA VAL A 45 -18.48 27.65 22.04
C VAL A 45 -18.86 28.75 21.05
N VAL A 46 -18.26 28.75 19.85
CA VAL A 46 -18.57 29.74 18.82
C VAL A 46 -19.94 29.48 18.19
N PHE A 47 -20.21 28.27 17.72
CA PHE A 47 -21.41 27.97 16.94
C PHE A 47 -22.68 27.82 17.79
N ALA A 48 -22.61 27.19 18.97
CA ALA A 48 -23.75 26.95 19.83
C ALA A 48 -23.84 27.94 21.01
N GLY A 49 -22.79 28.73 21.26
CA GLY A 49 -22.76 29.75 22.30
C GLY A 49 -22.81 31.18 21.76
N LEU A 50 -21.75 31.60 21.07
CA LEU A 50 -21.57 32.98 20.61
C LEU A 50 -22.60 33.39 19.55
N ILE A 51 -22.72 32.61 18.45
CA ILE A 51 -23.57 32.97 17.31
C ILE A 51 -25.04 33.14 17.71
N PRO A 52 -25.68 32.21 18.44
CA PRO A 52 -27.08 32.36 18.86
C PRO A 52 -27.32 33.66 19.64
N LYS A 53 -26.48 33.97 20.64
CA LYS A 53 -26.59 35.21 21.43
C LYS A 53 -26.45 36.49 20.61
N LEU A 54 -25.62 36.47 19.57
CA LEU A 54 -25.48 37.62 18.67
C LEU A 54 -26.68 37.74 17.72
N LYS A 55 -27.27 36.62 17.26
CA LYS A 55 -28.48 36.63 16.44
C LYS A 55 -29.70 37.19 17.18
N GLU A 56 -29.82 36.95 18.48
CA GLU A 56 -30.88 37.54 19.31
C GLU A 56 -30.90 39.07 19.25
N LYS A 57 -29.73 39.71 19.10
CA LYS A 57 -29.60 41.17 19.03
C LYS A 57 -30.00 41.76 17.67
N ARG A 58 -30.19 40.93 16.63
CA ARG A 58 -30.64 41.28 15.26
C ARG A 58 -29.86 42.37 14.51
N ASN A 59 -28.74 42.83 15.06
CA ASN A 59 -27.84 43.83 14.47
C ASN A 59 -26.60 43.20 13.79
N TRP A 60 -26.55 41.88 13.66
CA TRP A 60 -25.42 41.16 13.04
C TRP A 60 -25.81 40.46 11.75
N LEU A 61 -24.94 40.57 10.75
CA LEU A 61 -24.82 39.64 9.63
C LEU A 61 -23.75 38.62 10.03
N ILE A 62 -24.08 37.34 10.05
CA ILE A 62 -23.16 36.31 10.54
C ILE A 62 -22.91 35.30 9.43
N GLU A 63 -21.63 35.13 9.09
CA GLU A 63 -21.19 34.10 8.17
C GLU A 63 -20.01 33.32 8.75
N SER A 64 -19.88 32.07 8.30
CA SER A 64 -18.80 31.21 8.74
C SER A 64 -18.28 30.33 7.61
N PHE A 65 -16.99 30.00 7.68
CA PHE A 65 -16.36 29.03 6.81
C PHE A 65 -15.15 28.38 7.49
N ARG A 66 -14.63 27.34 6.85
CA ARG A 66 -13.33 26.75 7.17
C ARG A 66 -12.38 26.96 6.00
N PRO A 67 -11.12 27.34 6.24
CA PRO A 67 -10.16 27.59 5.16
C PRO A 67 -9.92 26.37 4.26
N GLN A 68 -9.79 25.17 4.84
CA GLN A 68 -9.44 23.93 4.14
C GLN A 68 -8.27 24.13 3.16
N ASN A 69 -8.37 23.60 1.94
CA ASN A 69 -7.34 23.69 0.90
C ASN A 69 -7.53 24.89 -0.07
N GLN A 70 -8.53 25.75 0.17
CA GLN A 70 -8.89 26.85 -0.73
C GLN A 70 -9.43 28.03 0.09
N PRO A 71 -8.57 28.75 0.83
CA PRO A 71 -9.00 29.75 1.82
C PRO A 71 -9.82 30.89 1.21
N PHE A 72 -9.40 31.39 0.04
CA PHE A 72 -10.16 32.40 -0.69
C PHE A 72 -11.53 31.89 -1.17
N PHE A 73 -11.64 30.62 -1.56
CA PHE A 73 -12.91 30.05 -2.00
C PHE A 73 -13.89 29.86 -0.84
N GLY A 74 -13.40 29.41 0.32
CA GLY A 74 -14.20 29.33 1.55
C GLY A 74 -14.74 30.70 1.96
N LEU A 75 -13.86 31.71 1.94
CA LEU A 75 -14.24 33.11 2.20
C LEU A 75 -15.26 33.63 1.18
N ALA A 76 -14.99 33.47 -0.11
CA ALA A 76 -15.88 33.93 -1.18
C ALA A 76 -17.25 33.26 -1.09
N SER A 77 -17.31 31.96 -0.80
CA SER A 77 -18.57 31.23 -0.61
C SER A 77 -19.39 31.80 0.55
N ALA A 78 -18.73 32.17 1.64
CA ALA A 78 -19.39 32.84 2.77
C ALA A 78 -19.92 34.23 2.41
N LEU A 79 -19.13 35.05 1.72
CA LEU A 79 -19.52 36.40 1.34
C LEU A 79 -20.60 36.45 0.25
N VAL A 80 -20.60 35.50 -0.70
CA VAL A 80 -21.61 35.41 -1.76
C VAL A 80 -23.01 35.22 -1.18
N ARG A 81 -23.16 34.45 -0.10
CA ARG A 81 -24.45 34.27 0.59
C ARG A 81 -25.04 35.59 1.10
N LEU A 82 -24.19 36.53 1.52
CA LEU A 82 -24.61 37.87 1.94
C LEU A 82 -24.84 38.82 0.76
N LEU A 83 -24.03 38.72 -0.29
CA LEU A 83 -24.13 39.58 -1.47
C LEU A 83 -25.34 39.24 -2.35
N LYS A 84 -25.73 37.96 -2.39
CA LYS A 84 -26.75 37.41 -3.30
C LYS A 84 -27.53 36.29 -2.60
N PRO A 85 -28.39 36.63 -1.61
CA PRO A 85 -29.14 35.65 -0.85
C PRO A 85 -30.16 34.85 -1.69
N ASP A 86 -30.61 35.40 -2.83
CA ASP A 86 -31.65 34.79 -3.68
C ASP A 86 -31.12 33.74 -4.68
N LEU A 87 -29.82 33.40 -4.64
CA LEU A 87 -29.23 32.43 -5.58
C LEU A 87 -29.47 30.98 -5.14
N ASP A 88 -29.93 30.16 -6.08
CA ASP A 88 -30.03 28.70 -5.93
C ASP A 88 -28.70 28.08 -5.50
N GLU A 89 -28.75 27.04 -4.65
CA GLU A 89 -27.57 26.32 -4.13
C GLU A 89 -26.64 25.81 -5.25
N ILE A 90 -27.19 25.50 -6.43
CA ILE A 90 -26.44 25.02 -7.59
C ILE A 90 -25.57 26.14 -8.21
N GLN A 91 -25.99 27.40 -8.12
CA GLN A 91 -25.31 28.54 -8.74
C GLN A 91 -24.27 29.19 -7.81
N GLN A 92 -24.38 28.98 -6.50
CA GLN A 92 -23.48 29.59 -5.51
C GLN A 92 -22.00 29.25 -5.71
N PRO A 93 -21.59 27.99 -6.02
CA PRO A 93 -20.18 27.66 -6.24
C PRO A 93 -19.55 28.40 -7.42
N GLY A 94 -20.32 28.59 -8.51
CA GLY A 94 -19.86 29.33 -9.68
C GLY A 94 -19.57 30.79 -9.36
N ARG A 95 -20.45 31.44 -8.59
CA ARG A 95 -20.27 32.83 -8.15
C ARG A 95 -19.15 33.00 -7.13
N ALA A 96 -18.96 32.02 -6.24
CA ALA A 96 -17.81 32.01 -5.33
C ALA A 96 -16.50 31.96 -6.12
N ALA A 97 -16.41 31.13 -7.17
CA ALA A 97 -15.22 31.06 -8.02
C ALA A 97 -14.94 32.38 -8.77
N GLU A 98 -15.98 33.05 -9.28
CA GLU A 98 -15.86 34.39 -9.88
C GLU A 98 -15.30 35.41 -8.87
N LEU A 99 -15.86 35.45 -7.65
CA LEU A 99 -15.40 36.37 -6.61
C LEU A 99 -13.96 36.08 -6.16
N VAL A 100 -13.52 34.81 -6.16
CA VAL A 100 -12.10 34.48 -5.93
C VAL A 100 -11.20 35.07 -7.00
N ALA A 101 -11.56 34.94 -8.27
CA ALA A 101 -10.79 35.51 -9.37
C ALA A 101 -10.69 37.04 -9.25
N ASP A 102 -11.79 37.68 -8.85
CA ASP A 102 -11.83 39.12 -8.63
C ASP A 102 -10.99 39.56 -7.41
N LEU A 103 -11.08 38.85 -6.27
CA LEU A 103 -10.30 39.12 -5.05
C LEU A 103 -8.79 38.97 -5.25
N LYS A 104 -8.38 38.12 -6.21
CA LYS A 104 -6.97 37.95 -6.59
C LYS A 104 -6.50 38.93 -7.66
N GLY A 105 -7.40 39.74 -8.22
CA GLY A 105 -7.12 40.62 -9.34
C GLY A 105 -7.55 42.06 -9.08
N LYS A 106 -8.83 42.35 -9.32
CA LYS A 106 -9.36 43.71 -9.48
C LYS A 106 -10.04 44.27 -8.23
N LEU A 107 -10.53 43.41 -7.35
CA LEU A 107 -11.28 43.78 -6.15
C LEU A 107 -10.48 43.43 -4.90
N THR A 108 -10.58 44.28 -3.87
CA THR A 108 -9.99 43.98 -2.56
C THR A 108 -11.07 43.53 -1.58
N LEU A 109 -10.69 42.72 -0.58
CA LEU A 109 -11.62 42.28 0.46
C LEU A 109 -12.30 43.46 1.20
N PRO A 110 -11.59 44.56 1.55
CA PRO A 110 -12.21 45.79 2.05
C PRO A 110 -13.38 46.31 1.20
N GLN A 111 -13.23 46.33 -0.13
CA GLN A 111 -14.27 46.81 -1.05
C GLN A 111 -15.51 45.89 -1.04
N VAL A 112 -15.29 44.58 -0.95
CA VAL A 112 -16.38 43.60 -0.86
C VAL A 112 -17.13 43.75 0.46
N VAL A 113 -16.40 43.88 1.58
CA VAL A 113 -16.99 44.11 2.91
C VAL A 113 -17.78 45.41 2.95
N ALA A 114 -17.20 46.52 2.45
CA ALA A 114 -17.90 47.80 2.36
C ALA A 114 -19.19 47.70 1.54
N SER A 115 -19.19 46.92 0.45
CA SER A 115 -20.39 46.68 -0.37
C SER A 115 -21.47 45.90 0.37
N ILE A 116 -21.10 44.93 1.20
CA ILE A 116 -22.04 44.16 2.04
C ILE A 116 -22.67 45.07 3.10
N LEU A 117 -21.85 45.86 3.78
CA LEU A 117 -22.29 46.77 4.84
C LEU A 117 -23.18 47.90 4.28
N ALA A 118 -22.84 48.45 3.11
CA ALA A 118 -23.65 49.49 2.46
C ALA A 118 -25.06 49.00 2.10
N ARG A 119 -25.24 47.71 1.79
CA ARG A 119 -26.55 47.10 1.54
C ARG A 119 -27.34 46.79 2.81
N ASN A 120 -26.69 46.83 3.96
CA ASN A 120 -27.25 46.43 5.26
C ASN A 120 -26.98 47.50 6.32
N PRO A 121 -27.52 48.73 6.14
CA PRO A 121 -27.23 49.83 7.05
C PRO A 121 -27.63 49.51 8.50
N GLY A 122 -26.77 49.89 9.44
CA GLY A 122 -26.97 49.66 10.88
C GLY A 122 -26.67 48.24 11.36
N LYS A 123 -26.21 47.33 10.48
CA LYS A 123 -25.74 45.99 10.85
C LYS A 123 -24.22 45.91 10.87
N ARG A 124 -23.68 45.12 11.81
CA ARG A 124 -22.28 44.69 11.85
C ARG A 124 -22.12 43.34 11.17
N LEU A 125 -20.98 43.09 10.52
CA LEU A 125 -20.61 41.81 9.92
C LEU A 125 -19.73 41.02 10.88
N LEU A 126 -20.17 39.83 11.27
CA LEU A 126 -19.36 38.82 11.95
C LEU A 126 -18.92 37.76 10.94
N LEU A 127 -17.60 37.63 10.78
CA LEU A 127 -17.01 36.56 9.97
C LEU A 127 -16.30 35.57 10.88
N VAL A 128 -16.82 34.34 10.95
CA VAL A 128 -16.23 33.26 11.73
C VAL A 128 -15.37 32.37 10.85
N ILE A 129 -14.08 32.27 11.16
CA ILE A 129 -13.16 31.34 10.52
C ILE A 129 -12.84 30.23 11.52
N ASP A 130 -13.50 29.08 11.35
CA ASP A 130 -13.30 27.93 12.22
C ASP A 130 -12.11 27.09 11.75
N GLN A 131 -11.33 26.55 12.69
CA GLN A 131 -10.12 25.78 12.45
C GLN A 131 -9.12 26.55 11.60
N PHE A 132 -8.76 27.76 12.04
CA PHE A 132 -7.83 28.64 11.33
C PHE A 132 -6.47 27.98 11.10
N GLU A 133 -6.10 26.98 11.91
CA GLU A 133 -4.90 26.18 11.69
C GLU A 133 -4.85 25.49 10.30
N GLU A 134 -6.00 25.20 9.67
CA GLU A 134 -6.08 24.62 8.31
C GLU A 134 -5.44 25.54 7.25
N LEU A 135 -5.31 26.84 7.54
CA LEU A 135 -4.61 27.76 6.64
C LEU A 135 -3.14 27.37 6.45
N TYR A 136 -2.49 26.79 7.47
CA TYR A 136 -1.07 26.41 7.47
C TYR A 136 -0.79 25.05 6.80
N ASN A 137 -1.75 24.57 6.02
CA ASN A 137 -1.58 23.46 5.11
C ASN A 137 -0.53 23.77 4.01
N PRO A 138 0.39 22.84 3.71
CA PRO A 138 1.36 22.99 2.61
C PRO A 138 0.75 23.32 1.23
N ARG A 139 -0.51 22.95 0.96
CA ARG A 139 -1.19 23.34 -0.30
C ARG A 139 -1.54 24.82 -0.38
N ASN A 140 -1.65 25.49 0.76
CA ASN A 140 -1.99 26.89 0.86
C ASN A 140 -0.76 27.79 0.92
N ASP A 141 0.48 27.27 0.86
CA ASP A 141 1.72 28.05 1.06
C ASP A 141 1.80 29.33 0.22
N THR A 142 1.25 29.30 -1.00
CA THR A 142 1.21 30.47 -1.89
C THR A 142 0.04 31.42 -1.64
N GLU A 143 -1.00 30.98 -0.91
CA GLU A 143 -2.20 31.75 -0.58
C GLU A 143 -2.25 32.23 0.87
N GLN A 144 -1.45 31.64 1.77
CA GLN A 144 -1.39 31.95 3.21
C GLN A 144 -1.19 33.45 3.47
N GLN A 145 -0.09 34.02 2.98
CA GLN A 145 0.22 35.44 3.22
C GLN A 145 -0.79 36.38 2.54
N PRO A 146 -1.11 36.23 1.24
CA PRO A 146 -2.12 37.08 0.59
C PRO A 146 -3.48 37.04 1.29
N PHE A 147 -3.89 35.88 1.80
CA PHE A 147 -5.15 35.72 2.50
C PHE A 147 -5.16 36.44 3.85
N VAL A 148 -4.10 36.27 4.63
CA VAL A 148 -3.96 36.96 5.92
C VAL A 148 -3.92 38.48 5.73
N ASP A 149 -3.16 38.96 4.76
CA ASP A 149 -3.05 40.39 4.48
C ASP A 149 -4.39 40.97 4.03
N ALA A 150 -5.13 40.27 3.16
CA ALA A 150 -6.47 40.68 2.75
C ALA A 150 -7.44 40.75 3.95
N LEU A 151 -7.38 39.77 4.86
CA LEU A 151 -8.21 39.72 6.06
C LEU A 151 -7.90 40.87 7.01
N LEU A 152 -6.61 41.11 7.32
CA LEU A 152 -6.18 42.20 8.18
C LEU A 152 -6.52 43.57 7.58
N ALA A 153 -6.32 43.76 6.28
CA ALA A 153 -6.72 44.99 5.59
C ALA A 153 -8.24 45.24 5.69
N ALA A 154 -9.07 44.19 5.62
CA ALA A 154 -10.51 44.32 5.80
C ALA A 154 -10.88 44.74 7.23
N ILE A 155 -10.25 44.12 8.23
CA ILE A 155 -10.42 44.45 9.66
C ILE A 155 -10.04 45.91 9.92
N GLU A 156 -8.90 46.37 9.38
CA GLU A 156 -8.42 47.75 9.51
C GLU A 156 -9.34 48.77 8.81
N SER A 157 -9.94 48.39 7.68
CA SER A 157 -10.83 49.28 6.91
C SER A 157 -12.21 49.48 7.55
N ALA A 158 -12.65 48.56 8.41
CA ALA A 158 -13.99 48.58 9.02
C ALA A 158 -13.97 48.13 10.50
N PRO A 159 -13.18 48.76 11.39
CA PRO A 159 -12.92 48.25 12.75
C PRO A 159 -14.15 48.28 13.67
N ASN A 160 -15.18 49.07 13.35
CA ASN A 160 -16.43 49.13 14.13
C ASN A 160 -17.54 48.25 13.55
N ASP A 161 -17.45 47.91 12.26
CA ASP A 161 -18.53 47.28 11.49
C ASP A 161 -18.20 45.86 11.03
N LEU A 162 -16.92 45.47 10.97
CA LEU A 162 -16.45 44.11 10.74
C LEU A 162 -15.82 43.55 12.02
N THR A 163 -16.21 42.34 12.38
CA THR A 163 -15.54 41.56 13.42
C THR A 163 -15.24 40.17 12.90
N VAL A 164 -13.98 39.76 13.04
CA VAL A 164 -13.50 38.44 12.63
C VAL A 164 -13.22 37.60 13.86
N VAL A 165 -13.89 36.45 13.97
CA VAL A 165 -13.66 35.46 15.03
C VAL A 165 -12.93 34.27 14.46
N LEU A 166 -11.76 33.96 15.01
CA LEU A 166 -10.93 32.83 14.59
C LEU A 166 -10.92 31.77 15.69
N THR A 167 -11.08 30.50 15.36
CA THR A 167 -10.74 29.41 16.29
C THR A 167 -9.39 28.82 15.92
N LEU A 168 -8.51 28.63 16.90
CA LEU A 168 -7.16 28.12 16.68
C LEU A 168 -6.76 27.10 17.75
N ARG A 169 -6.05 26.07 17.34
CA ARG A 169 -5.32 25.20 18.27
C ARG A 169 -4.11 25.90 18.89
N ALA A 170 -3.91 25.69 20.20
CA ALA A 170 -2.79 26.29 20.93
C ALA A 170 -1.41 25.98 20.31
N ASP A 171 -1.21 24.75 19.80
CA ASP A 171 0.03 24.32 19.16
C ASP A 171 0.38 25.10 17.88
N PHE A 172 -0.60 25.79 17.28
CA PHE A 172 -0.42 26.56 16.05
C PHE A 172 -0.16 28.05 16.31
N LEU A 173 -0.17 28.50 17.57
CA LEU A 173 0.07 29.90 17.92
C LEU A 173 1.45 30.39 17.46
N SER A 174 2.48 29.54 17.51
CA SER A 174 3.83 29.87 17.04
C SER A 174 3.87 30.24 15.56
N TYR A 175 3.02 29.63 14.72
CA TYR A 175 2.95 29.93 13.29
C TYR A 175 2.38 31.33 13.03
N LEU A 176 1.37 31.75 13.80
CA LEU A 176 0.81 33.10 13.72
C LEU A 176 1.82 34.15 14.16
N LEU A 177 2.56 33.88 15.24
CA LEU A 177 3.58 34.80 15.76
C LEU A 177 4.79 34.96 14.82
N ASN A 178 5.08 33.95 14.00
CA ASN A 178 6.13 34.03 12.99
C ASN A 178 5.76 34.92 11.80
N TYR A 179 4.50 35.31 11.65
CA TYR A 179 4.05 36.25 10.62
C TYR A 179 3.96 37.68 11.19
N PRO A 180 4.85 38.63 10.81
CA PRO A 180 4.99 39.90 11.53
C PRO A 180 3.70 40.72 11.66
N THR A 181 2.90 40.82 10.59
CA THR A 181 1.67 41.62 10.58
C THR A 181 0.59 41.01 11.46
N PHE A 182 0.45 39.68 11.45
CA PHE A 182 -0.52 38.99 12.29
C PHE A 182 -0.07 38.90 13.76
N GLY A 183 1.23 38.73 14.00
CA GLY A 183 1.81 38.84 15.33
C GLY A 183 1.53 40.21 15.97
N ALA A 184 1.67 41.30 15.22
CA ALA A 184 1.28 42.64 15.66
C ALA A 184 -0.23 42.74 15.92
N ALA A 185 -1.07 42.19 15.04
CA ALA A 185 -2.52 42.17 15.22
C ALA A 185 -2.96 41.43 16.49
N LEU A 186 -2.30 40.32 16.85
CA LEU A 186 -2.55 39.58 18.10
C LEU A 186 -2.06 40.30 19.37
N GLN A 187 -1.05 41.17 19.25
CA GLN A 187 -0.63 42.02 20.36
C GLN A 187 -1.63 43.14 20.61
N GLN A 188 -2.20 43.70 19.54
CA GLN A 188 -3.24 44.73 19.60
C GLN A 188 -4.59 44.15 20.07
N HIS A 189 -4.94 42.95 19.63
CA HIS A 189 -6.21 42.27 19.91
C HIS A 189 -5.96 40.98 20.68
N LYS A 190 -6.13 41.04 22.00
CA LYS A 190 -5.75 39.96 22.91
C LYS A 190 -6.55 38.68 22.63
N PRO A 191 -5.89 37.51 22.50
CA PRO A 191 -6.58 36.23 22.34
C PRO A 191 -7.34 35.78 23.58
N GLU A 192 -8.45 35.09 23.36
CA GLU A 192 -9.26 34.45 24.40
C GLU A 192 -8.88 32.96 24.53
N PHE A 193 -8.35 32.57 25.68
CA PHE A 193 -7.88 31.21 25.92
C PHE A 193 -8.99 30.34 26.53
N LEU A 194 -9.43 29.33 25.78
CA LEU A 194 -10.40 28.33 26.23
C LEU A 194 -9.68 27.17 26.93
N GLY A 195 -9.65 27.23 28.26
CA GLY A 195 -9.14 26.16 29.12
C GLY A 195 -10.03 24.93 29.22
N ALA A 196 -9.56 23.91 29.94
CA ALA A 196 -10.36 22.74 30.30
C ALA A 196 -11.59 23.16 31.12
N MET A 197 -12.69 22.40 31.03
CA MET A 197 -13.87 22.65 31.85
C MET A 197 -13.53 22.41 33.32
N ASN A 198 -13.99 23.28 34.21
CA ASN A 198 -13.95 23.00 35.63
C ASN A 198 -15.07 22.03 36.03
N ARG A 199 -15.07 21.58 37.30
CA ARG A 199 -16.02 20.57 37.78
C ARG A 199 -17.48 21.03 37.68
N GLU A 200 -17.76 22.30 37.99
CA GLU A 200 -19.11 22.86 37.90
C GLU A 200 -19.58 23.03 36.45
N GLU A 201 -18.68 23.49 35.57
CA GLU A 201 -18.95 23.55 34.14
C GLU A 201 -19.30 22.16 33.58
N MET A 202 -18.56 21.12 33.96
CA MET A 202 -18.84 19.75 33.53
C MET A 202 -20.15 19.21 34.11
N ARG A 203 -20.45 19.51 35.38
CA ARG A 203 -21.72 19.16 36.01
C ARG A 203 -22.89 19.73 35.22
N GLU A 204 -22.86 21.03 34.92
CA GLU A 204 -23.90 21.67 34.13
C GLU A 204 -24.06 21.03 32.75
N ALA A 205 -22.95 20.69 32.08
CA ALA A 205 -22.98 20.02 30.79
C ALA A 205 -23.52 18.58 30.84
N ILE A 206 -23.54 17.93 32.00
CA ILE A 206 -24.12 16.59 32.19
C ILE A 206 -25.60 16.70 32.56
N GLU A 207 -25.92 17.51 33.57
CA GLU A 207 -27.24 17.52 34.22
C GLU A 207 -28.28 18.34 33.44
N ARG A 208 -27.90 19.51 32.93
CA ARG A 208 -28.85 20.44 32.29
C ARG A 208 -29.44 19.91 30.98
N PRO A 209 -28.68 19.27 30.07
CA PRO A 209 -29.29 18.64 28.90
C PRO A 209 -30.33 17.59 29.28
N ALA A 210 -30.02 16.73 30.26
CA ALA A 210 -30.91 15.67 30.72
C ALA A 210 -32.19 16.23 31.37
N GLU A 211 -32.04 17.22 32.26
CA GLU A 211 -33.15 17.94 32.90
C GLU A 211 -34.12 18.51 31.85
N LYS A 212 -33.58 19.13 30.80
CA LYS A 212 -34.36 19.78 29.74
C LYS A 212 -35.28 18.85 28.95
N VAL A 213 -34.92 17.58 28.85
CA VAL A 213 -35.72 16.54 28.18
C VAL A 213 -36.41 15.59 29.17
N GLY A 214 -36.47 15.96 30.45
CA GLY A 214 -37.19 15.22 31.48
C GLY A 214 -36.49 13.96 31.97
N VAL A 215 -35.18 13.87 31.80
CA VAL A 215 -34.36 12.71 32.17
C VAL A 215 -33.60 12.99 33.45
N LYS A 216 -33.73 12.09 34.43
CA LYS A 216 -33.07 12.21 35.73
C LYS A 216 -31.83 11.32 35.80
N LEU A 217 -30.79 11.80 36.45
CA LEU A 217 -29.67 10.96 36.86
C LEU A 217 -29.97 10.42 38.26
N GLU A 218 -29.56 9.18 38.52
CA GLU A 218 -29.61 8.59 39.86
C GLU A 218 -28.69 9.36 40.83
N ASP A 219 -29.07 9.44 42.10
CA ASP A 219 -28.37 10.25 43.10
C ASP A 219 -26.91 9.82 43.23
N GLY A 220 -25.98 10.77 43.10
CA GLY A 220 -24.54 10.52 43.16
C GLY A 220 -23.91 10.04 41.85
N LEU A 221 -24.70 9.77 40.80
CA LEU A 221 -24.16 9.36 39.50
C LEU A 221 -23.32 10.45 38.84
N THR A 222 -23.74 11.72 38.90
CA THR A 222 -22.94 12.83 38.35
C THR A 222 -21.58 12.93 39.04
N GLU A 223 -21.53 12.87 40.37
CA GLU A 223 -20.25 12.91 41.11
C GLU A 223 -19.35 11.76 40.69
N ARG A 224 -19.91 10.55 40.59
CA ARG A 224 -19.19 9.37 40.18
C ARG A 224 -18.61 9.49 38.76
N ILE A 225 -19.35 10.11 37.84
CA ILE A 225 -18.87 10.41 36.48
C ILE A 225 -17.74 11.45 36.54
N LEU A 226 -17.93 12.54 37.29
CA LEU A 226 -16.95 13.61 37.42
C LEU A 226 -15.64 13.16 38.10
N ASP A 227 -15.72 12.23 39.05
CA ASP A 227 -14.56 11.63 39.72
C ASP A 227 -13.78 10.68 38.80
N ALA A 228 -14.48 10.02 37.87
CA ALA A 228 -13.85 9.17 36.87
C ALA A 228 -13.14 9.97 35.75
N VAL A 229 -13.52 11.23 35.54
CA VAL A 229 -12.87 12.11 34.56
C VAL A 229 -11.62 12.74 35.18
N LYS A 230 -10.44 12.21 34.83
CA LYS A 230 -9.14 12.79 35.25
C LYS A 230 -8.97 14.23 34.74
N ARG A 231 -8.08 15.01 35.36
CA ARG A 231 -7.67 16.35 34.88
C ARG A 231 -6.68 16.25 33.71
N GLU A 232 -7.02 15.51 32.65
CA GLU A 232 -6.20 15.40 31.43
C GLU A 232 -6.82 16.19 30.26
N PRO A 233 -6.00 16.79 29.38
CA PRO A 233 -6.49 17.42 28.16
C PRO A 233 -7.19 16.39 27.24
N GLY A 234 -8.40 16.71 26.76
CA GLY A 234 -9.11 15.87 25.78
C GLY A 234 -10.18 14.93 26.33
N ASN A 235 -10.50 14.96 27.62
CA ASN A 235 -11.51 14.06 28.21
C ASN A 235 -12.98 14.37 27.85
N LEU A 236 -13.27 15.54 27.30
CA LEU A 236 -14.65 15.92 26.93
C LEU A 236 -15.25 15.00 25.86
N PRO A 237 -14.55 14.69 24.75
CA PRO A 237 -14.93 13.62 23.83
C PRO A 237 -15.26 12.28 24.51
N LEU A 238 -14.43 11.83 25.45
CA LEU A 238 -14.66 10.56 26.14
C LEU A 238 -15.89 10.60 27.05
N LEU A 239 -16.08 11.72 27.75
CA LEU A 239 -17.26 11.99 28.54
C LEU A 239 -18.53 12.02 27.67
N GLU A 240 -18.49 12.72 26.53
CA GLU A 240 -19.57 12.76 25.54
C GLU A 240 -19.94 11.34 25.08
N PHE A 241 -18.94 10.50 24.78
CA PHE A 241 -19.16 9.10 24.42
C PHE A 241 -19.88 8.32 25.52
N ALA A 242 -19.36 8.40 26.75
CA ALA A 242 -19.88 7.65 27.87
C ALA A 242 -21.34 8.06 28.18
N LEU A 243 -21.63 9.36 28.13
CA LEU A 243 -22.99 9.89 28.27
C LEU A 243 -23.91 9.42 27.14
N GLU A 244 -23.45 9.38 25.89
CA GLU A 244 -24.23 8.84 24.76
C GLU A 244 -24.55 7.36 24.98
N GLN A 245 -23.60 6.56 25.48
CA GLN A 245 -23.83 5.14 25.77
C GLN A 245 -24.76 4.91 26.95
N LEU A 246 -24.65 5.75 27.98
CA LEU A 246 -25.50 5.73 29.16
C LEU A 246 -26.94 6.13 28.78
N TRP A 247 -27.08 7.16 27.94
CA TRP A 247 -28.34 7.61 27.38
C TRP A 247 -29.09 6.49 26.64
N ARG A 248 -28.39 5.74 25.78
CA ARG A 248 -28.99 4.60 25.05
C ARG A 248 -29.48 3.47 25.97
N ARG A 249 -29.02 3.42 27.22
CA ARG A 249 -29.36 2.39 28.23
C ARG A 249 -30.29 2.90 29.32
N GLN A 250 -30.80 4.10 29.15
CA GLN A 250 -31.76 4.72 30.04
C GLN A 250 -32.99 3.84 30.25
N LYS A 251 -33.47 3.77 31.51
CA LYS A 251 -34.70 3.05 31.87
C LYS A 251 -35.64 4.00 32.59
N ASN A 252 -36.92 4.04 32.19
CA ASN A 252 -37.95 4.86 32.84
C ASN A 252 -37.56 6.33 33.03
N ASN A 253 -37.03 6.95 31.98
CA ASN A 253 -36.51 8.31 32.02
C ASN A 253 -35.38 8.56 33.04
N ARG A 254 -34.63 7.52 33.43
CA ARG A 254 -33.54 7.60 34.41
C ARG A 254 -32.23 6.98 33.91
N LEU A 255 -31.12 7.70 34.10
CA LEU A 255 -29.76 7.18 33.96
C LEU A 255 -29.32 6.61 35.31
N THR A 256 -28.87 5.36 35.33
CA THR A 256 -28.64 4.62 36.58
C THR A 256 -27.17 4.24 36.78
N HIS A 257 -26.81 3.95 38.03
CA HIS A 257 -25.50 3.36 38.35
C HIS A 257 -25.29 2.02 37.65
N ASP A 258 -26.32 1.17 37.59
CA ASP A 258 -26.24 -0.13 36.90
C ASP A 258 -25.87 0.05 35.41
N ALA A 259 -26.53 0.98 34.71
CA ALA A 259 -26.23 1.25 33.31
C ALA A 259 -24.82 1.85 33.13
N TYR A 260 -24.34 2.59 34.13
CA TYR A 260 -22.97 3.12 34.16
C TYR A 260 -21.91 2.02 34.38
N GLU A 261 -22.21 1.02 35.20
CA GLU A 261 -21.37 -0.17 35.38
C GLU A 261 -21.37 -1.08 34.15
N ASP A 262 -22.52 -1.23 33.49
CA ASP A 262 -22.66 -2.00 32.25
C ASP A 262 -21.76 -1.43 31.14
N ILE A 263 -21.61 -0.10 31.08
CA ILE A 263 -20.65 0.55 30.17
C ILE A 263 -19.23 0.59 30.73
N LYS A 264 -18.98 0.06 31.93
CA LYS A 264 -17.68 0.01 32.62
C LYS A 264 -17.09 1.39 32.93
N GLY A 265 -17.94 2.40 33.12
CA GLY A 265 -17.56 3.78 33.43
C GLY A 265 -16.94 4.56 32.26
N VAL A 266 -16.58 5.83 32.49
CA VAL A 266 -16.11 6.75 31.44
C VAL A 266 -14.84 6.24 30.74
N GLU A 267 -13.83 5.80 31.49
CA GLU A 267 -12.54 5.37 30.93
C GLU A 267 -12.69 4.14 30.01
N LYS A 268 -13.45 3.14 30.43
CA LYS A 268 -13.54 1.84 29.74
C LYS A 268 -14.75 1.67 28.84
N ALA A 269 -15.70 2.61 28.83
CA ALA A 269 -16.86 2.57 27.92
C ALA A 269 -16.45 2.51 26.45
N LEU A 270 -15.47 3.32 26.06
CA LEU A 270 -14.97 3.33 24.69
C LEU A 270 -14.24 2.02 24.33
N ALA A 271 -13.45 1.47 25.24
CA ALA A 271 -12.78 0.19 25.06
C ALA A 271 -13.75 -1.00 24.98
N GLY A 272 -14.78 -1.03 25.84
CA GLY A 272 -15.83 -2.05 25.81
C GLY A 272 -16.65 -2.01 24.53
N TYR A 273 -16.96 -0.80 24.04
CA TYR A 273 -17.63 -0.64 22.76
C TYR A 273 -16.75 -1.09 21.59
N ALA A 274 -15.47 -0.72 21.57
CA ALA A 274 -14.53 -1.19 20.55
C ALA A 274 -14.40 -2.71 20.52
N GLN A 275 -14.38 -3.35 21.70
CA GLN A 275 -14.38 -4.80 21.82
C GLN A 275 -15.62 -5.43 21.20
N ALA A 276 -16.81 -4.91 21.49
CA ALA A 276 -18.06 -5.43 20.92
C ALA A 276 -18.11 -5.26 19.39
N VAL A 277 -17.66 -4.12 18.85
CA VAL A 277 -17.58 -3.89 17.39
C VAL A 277 -16.56 -4.83 16.74
N TYR A 278 -15.42 -5.08 17.39
CA TYR A 278 -14.43 -6.05 16.91
C TYR A 278 -15.03 -7.47 16.84
N GLU A 279 -15.75 -7.91 17.87
CA GLU A 279 -16.43 -9.21 17.90
C GLU A 279 -17.53 -9.32 16.83
N GLU A 280 -18.27 -8.25 16.57
CA GLU A 280 -19.28 -8.19 15.50
C GLU A 280 -18.63 -8.34 14.11
N LEU A 281 -17.55 -7.61 13.84
CA LEU A 281 -16.89 -7.60 12.54
C LEU A 281 -16.11 -8.90 12.26
N THR A 282 -15.52 -9.51 13.29
CA THR A 282 -14.75 -10.76 13.15
C THR A 282 -15.61 -12.00 12.87
N GLN A 283 -16.94 -11.90 12.99
CA GLN A 283 -17.85 -12.93 12.49
C GLN A 283 -17.89 -13.00 10.95
N LYS A 284 -17.51 -11.92 10.26
CA LYS A 284 -17.63 -11.79 8.80
C LYS A 284 -16.30 -11.57 8.08
N ILE A 285 -15.29 -11.07 8.78
CA ILE A 285 -14.01 -10.63 8.22
C ILE A 285 -12.86 -11.21 9.06
N ASP A 286 -11.69 -11.45 8.45
CA ASP A 286 -10.48 -11.87 9.16
C ASP A 286 -10.01 -10.78 10.15
N GLY A 287 -9.95 -11.13 11.44
CA GLY A 287 -9.51 -10.23 12.52
C GLY A 287 -8.09 -9.67 12.32
N LYS A 288 -7.24 -10.35 11.54
CA LYS A 288 -5.89 -9.84 11.21
C LYS A 288 -5.93 -8.51 10.44
N GLN A 289 -6.95 -8.26 9.62
CA GLN A 289 -7.09 -6.99 8.90
C GLN A 289 -7.40 -5.84 9.85
N ILE A 290 -8.30 -6.05 10.82
CA ILE A 290 -8.64 -5.04 11.83
C ILE A 290 -7.40 -4.73 12.69
N GLN A 291 -6.68 -5.76 13.12
CA GLN A 291 -5.41 -5.62 13.83
C GLN A 291 -4.40 -4.77 13.03
N GLN A 292 -4.20 -5.08 11.75
CA GLN A 292 -3.28 -4.33 10.88
C GLN A 292 -3.65 -2.86 10.72
N ILE A 293 -4.95 -2.53 10.70
CA ILE A 293 -5.40 -1.14 10.65
C ILE A 293 -5.01 -0.45 11.95
N PHE A 294 -5.48 -0.94 13.10
CA PHE A 294 -5.32 -0.22 14.38
C PHE A 294 -3.86 -0.06 14.81
N ILE A 295 -3.00 -1.08 14.63
CA ILE A 295 -1.58 -0.97 14.98
C ILE A 295 -0.91 0.19 14.21
N GLN A 296 -1.35 0.47 12.97
CA GLN A 296 -0.80 1.56 12.16
C GLN A 296 -1.29 2.96 12.56
N LEU A 297 -2.33 3.04 13.40
CA LEU A 297 -2.88 4.30 13.91
C LEU A 297 -2.29 4.69 15.29
N VAL A 298 -1.24 3.99 15.72
CA VAL A 298 -0.60 4.20 17.02
C VAL A 298 0.86 4.56 16.85
N ARG A 299 1.28 5.61 17.55
CA ARG A 299 2.65 6.03 17.71
C ARG A 299 3.18 5.55 19.06
N VAL A 300 4.11 4.60 18.99
CA VAL A 300 4.79 4.06 20.18
C VAL A 300 5.64 5.16 20.84
N GLY A 301 5.47 5.33 22.15
CA GLY A 301 6.29 6.21 22.98
C GLY A 301 7.54 5.51 23.48
N GLU A 302 8.72 6.14 23.35
CA GLU A 302 9.97 5.65 23.96
C GLU A 302 10.08 6.23 25.38
N GLY A 303 9.54 5.51 26.37
CA GLY A 303 9.49 5.97 27.77
C GLY A 303 8.37 6.99 28.07
N THR A 304 7.44 7.16 27.13
CA THR A 304 6.23 8.00 27.23
C THR A 304 5.01 7.18 26.83
N GLU A 305 3.79 7.65 27.10
CA GLU A 305 2.56 6.96 26.71
C GLU A 305 2.46 6.81 25.18
N ASP A 306 1.84 5.71 24.73
CA ASP A 306 1.56 5.48 23.32
C ASP A 306 0.45 6.45 22.87
N THR A 307 0.70 7.18 21.78
CA THR A 307 -0.16 8.26 21.29
C THR A 307 -0.82 7.89 19.97
N ARG A 308 -1.86 8.62 19.55
CA ARG A 308 -2.47 8.38 18.24
C ARG A 308 -1.59 8.87 17.10
N GLN A 309 -1.64 8.16 15.97
CA GLN A 309 -0.96 8.52 14.73
C GLN A 309 -1.98 8.66 13.60
N LEU A 310 -1.78 9.69 12.78
CA LEU A 310 -2.45 9.82 11.49
C LEU A 310 -1.75 8.92 10.46
N ALA A 311 -2.51 8.02 9.85
CA ALA A 311 -2.03 7.12 8.79
C ALA A 311 -2.72 7.44 7.45
N THR A 312 -2.00 7.27 6.35
CA THR A 312 -2.50 7.45 4.98
C THR A 312 -3.13 6.16 4.44
N ARG A 313 -3.98 6.27 3.42
CA ARG A 313 -4.55 5.11 2.71
C ARG A 313 -3.47 4.18 2.14
N ALA A 314 -2.33 4.72 1.70
CA ALA A 314 -1.20 3.93 1.22
C ALA A 314 -0.55 3.10 2.33
N GLU A 315 -0.45 3.64 3.55
CA GLU A 315 0.10 2.94 4.72
C GLU A 315 -0.85 1.85 5.21
N VAL A 316 -2.13 2.19 5.40
CA VAL A 316 -3.15 1.24 5.88
C VAL A 316 -3.46 0.15 4.84
N GLY A 317 -3.23 0.44 3.56
CA GLY A 317 -3.46 -0.46 2.44
C GLY A 317 -4.81 -0.20 1.76
N GLY A 318 -4.79 -0.05 0.43
CA GLY A 318 -5.99 0.26 -0.35
C GLY A 318 -7.13 -0.74 -0.17
N ASP A 319 -6.81 -2.03 -0.04
CA ASP A 319 -7.77 -3.12 0.16
C ASP A 319 -8.47 -3.09 1.53
N ASN A 320 -7.84 -2.43 2.53
CA ASN A 320 -8.40 -2.29 3.88
C ASN A 320 -9.33 -1.06 4.00
N TRP A 321 -9.46 -0.25 2.94
CA TRP A 321 -10.13 1.05 3.04
C TRP A 321 -11.65 0.94 3.23
N ASP A 322 -12.30 -0.07 2.65
CA ASP A 322 -13.73 -0.31 2.87
C ASP A 322 -14.02 -0.71 4.33
N LEU A 323 -13.08 -1.42 4.96
CA LEU A 323 -13.14 -1.73 6.39
C LEU A 323 -12.88 -0.48 7.25
N VAL A 324 -11.97 0.39 6.85
CA VAL A 324 -11.77 1.70 7.50
C VAL A 324 -13.05 2.54 7.49
N LYS A 325 -13.78 2.57 6.38
CA LYS A 325 -15.08 3.26 6.30
C LYS A 325 -16.10 2.66 7.27
N GLN A 326 -16.20 1.33 7.34
CA GLN A 326 -17.08 0.67 8.32
C GLN A 326 -16.69 0.99 9.77
N LEU A 327 -15.40 1.02 10.09
CA LEU A 327 -14.90 1.42 11.42
C LEU A 327 -15.18 2.89 11.71
N ALA A 328 -15.18 3.76 10.70
CA ALA A 328 -15.55 5.16 10.82
C ALA A 328 -17.05 5.35 11.05
N ASP A 329 -17.90 4.58 10.37
CA ASP A 329 -19.35 4.54 10.59
C ASP A 329 -19.68 4.10 12.02
N LYS A 330 -18.91 3.12 12.54
CA LYS A 330 -18.95 2.68 13.94
C LYS A 330 -18.20 3.62 14.89
N ARG A 331 -17.66 4.74 14.42
CA ARG A 331 -16.99 5.79 15.23
C ARG A 331 -15.77 5.32 16.04
N LEU A 332 -15.05 4.31 15.58
CA LEU A 332 -13.78 3.90 16.21
C LEU A 332 -12.56 4.63 15.62
N VAL A 333 -12.70 5.09 14.38
CA VAL A 333 -11.69 5.86 13.66
C VAL A 333 -12.33 7.08 13.01
N VAL A 334 -11.53 8.10 12.74
CA VAL A 334 -11.92 9.27 11.97
C VAL A 334 -11.17 9.23 10.65
N THR A 335 -11.89 9.38 9.54
CA THR A 335 -11.27 9.56 8.22
C THR A 335 -11.13 11.05 7.91
N GLY A 336 -10.05 11.39 7.22
CA GLY A 336 -9.75 12.74 6.76
C GLY A 336 -9.03 12.67 5.43
N ARG A 337 -8.37 13.76 5.06
CA ARG A 337 -7.55 13.80 3.86
C ARG A 337 -6.25 14.50 4.18
N ASN A 338 -5.12 13.86 3.87
CA ASN A 338 -3.81 14.49 3.95
C ASN A 338 -3.82 15.67 3.00
N GLU A 339 -3.61 16.80 3.63
CA GLU A 339 -3.77 18.09 3.04
C GLU A 339 -2.64 18.44 2.06
N ALA A 340 -1.43 17.89 2.21
CA ALA A 340 -0.34 18.05 1.24
C ALA A 340 -0.46 17.08 0.05
N THR A 341 -0.68 15.79 0.30
CA THR A 341 -0.67 14.74 -0.74
C THR A 341 -2.03 14.50 -1.38
N GLY A 342 -3.12 14.91 -0.73
CA GLY A 342 -4.49 14.69 -1.20
C GLY A 342 -4.94 13.24 -1.04
N GLU A 343 -4.15 12.43 -0.34
CA GLU A 343 -4.47 11.07 0.02
C GLU A 343 -5.46 11.05 1.17
N GLU A 344 -6.37 10.09 1.19
CA GLU A 344 -7.24 9.90 2.34
C GLU A 344 -6.42 9.44 3.56
N THR A 345 -6.78 9.92 4.75
CA THR A 345 -6.12 9.60 6.02
C THR A 345 -7.10 9.03 7.02
N VAL A 346 -6.57 8.35 8.02
CA VAL A 346 -7.34 7.79 9.12
C VAL A 346 -6.55 7.92 10.43
N GLU A 347 -7.25 8.18 11.53
CA GLU A 347 -6.71 8.14 12.89
C GLU A 347 -7.71 7.52 13.87
N VAL A 348 -7.25 7.06 15.03
CA VAL A 348 -8.13 6.60 16.10
C VAL A 348 -8.95 7.76 16.65
N VAL A 349 -10.24 7.53 16.94
CA VAL A 349 -11.15 8.56 17.49
C VAL A 349 -10.60 9.19 18.78
N HIS A 350 -9.94 8.39 19.63
CA HIS A 350 -9.39 8.87 20.90
C HIS A 350 -8.22 7.99 21.38
N GLU A 351 -7.21 8.62 22.01
CA GLU A 351 -6.09 7.90 22.65
C GLU A 351 -6.52 6.98 23.80
N ALA A 352 -7.71 7.18 24.38
CA ALA A 352 -8.27 6.27 25.39
C ALA A 352 -8.46 4.85 24.84
N LEU A 353 -8.70 4.69 23.53
CA LEU A 353 -8.73 3.35 22.90
C LEU A 353 -7.37 2.67 23.01
N ILE A 354 -6.28 3.39 22.84
CA ILE A 354 -4.92 2.86 22.91
C ILE A 354 -4.60 2.43 24.36
N ARG A 355 -5.02 3.25 25.33
CA ARG A 355 -4.73 3.02 26.76
C ARG A 355 -5.61 1.95 27.39
N GLU A 356 -6.91 1.91 27.06
CA GLU A 356 -7.88 1.08 27.79
C GLU A 356 -8.26 -0.21 27.05
N TRP A 357 -8.21 -0.25 25.72
CA TRP A 357 -8.56 -1.45 24.96
C TRP A 357 -7.46 -2.51 25.07
N GLY A 358 -7.69 -3.51 25.93
CA GLY A 358 -6.70 -4.55 26.24
C GLY A 358 -6.18 -5.30 25.01
N LEU A 359 -7.06 -5.60 24.05
CA LEU A 359 -6.69 -6.30 22.83
C LEU A 359 -5.76 -5.46 21.94
N LEU A 360 -6.04 -4.15 21.81
CA LEU A 360 -5.17 -3.22 21.08
C LEU A 360 -3.80 -3.08 21.75
N ARG A 361 -3.76 -3.00 23.10
CA ARG A 361 -2.49 -3.00 23.84
C ARG A 361 -1.66 -4.24 23.56
N GLN A 362 -2.28 -5.42 23.63
CA GLN A 362 -1.60 -6.66 23.30
C GLN A 362 -1.01 -6.62 21.88
N TRP A 363 -1.79 -6.15 20.90
CA TRP A 363 -1.32 -6.01 19.52
C TRP A 363 -0.14 -5.04 19.38
N ILE A 364 -0.18 -3.91 20.10
CA ILE A 364 0.91 -2.93 20.11
C ILE A 364 2.16 -3.56 20.74
N ASP A 365 2.03 -4.25 21.87
CA ASP A 365 3.16 -4.82 22.60
C ASP A 365 3.84 -5.96 21.82
N GLU A 366 3.05 -6.84 21.20
CA GLU A 366 3.55 -7.90 20.30
C GLU A 366 4.33 -7.32 19.10
N ASN A 367 3.93 -6.14 18.61
CA ASN A 367 4.51 -5.50 17.43
C ASN A 367 5.41 -4.30 17.77
N ARG A 368 5.69 -4.02 19.05
CA ARG A 368 6.33 -2.77 19.50
C ARG A 368 7.68 -2.54 18.84
N LYS A 369 8.52 -3.58 18.78
CA LYS A 369 9.84 -3.54 18.11
C LYS A 369 9.71 -3.23 16.61
N ASN A 370 8.72 -3.85 15.94
CA ASN A 370 8.49 -3.65 14.51
C ASN A 370 7.95 -2.24 14.23
N LEU A 371 7.10 -1.69 15.10
CA LEU A 371 6.58 -0.32 14.96
C LEU A 371 7.66 0.74 15.13
N ILE A 372 8.52 0.59 16.13
CA ILE A 372 9.67 1.49 16.34
C ILE A 372 10.57 1.45 15.11
N GLN A 373 10.93 0.25 14.65
CA GLN A 373 11.81 0.08 13.49
C GLN A 373 11.18 0.64 12.20
N LYS A 374 9.89 0.41 11.96
CA LYS A 374 9.14 1.02 10.84
C LYS A 374 9.29 2.53 10.90
N ARG A 375 9.03 3.12 12.07
CA ARG A 375 9.02 4.56 12.27
C ARG A 375 10.40 5.18 12.07
N GLU A 376 11.46 4.56 12.57
CA GLU A 376 12.83 5.02 12.32
C GLU A 376 13.15 5.10 10.82
N ILE A 377 12.71 4.09 10.05
CA ILE A 377 12.89 4.05 8.59
C ILE A 377 12.10 5.18 7.91
N GLU A 378 10.83 5.37 8.30
CA GLU A 378 9.95 6.40 7.71
C GLU A 378 10.41 7.82 8.06
N ASP A 379 10.82 8.07 9.31
CA ASP A 379 11.32 9.38 9.75
C ASP A 379 12.68 9.71 9.11
N ALA A 380 13.52 8.69 8.86
CA ALA A 380 14.74 8.86 8.08
C ALA A 380 14.44 9.13 6.60
N ALA A 381 13.43 8.46 6.02
CA ALA A 381 13.01 8.66 4.64
C ALA A 381 12.42 10.07 4.41
N LYS A 382 11.61 10.57 5.36
CA LYS A 382 11.09 11.95 5.34
C LYS A 382 12.22 12.97 5.41
N ARG A 383 13.14 12.84 6.39
CA ARG A 383 14.33 13.70 6.49
C ARG A 383 15.17 13.70 5.21
N TRP A 384 15.35 12.54 4.59
CA TRP A 384 16.04 12.43 3.31
C TRP A 384 15.31 13.18 2.19
N ARG A 385 13.99 13.07 2.08
CA ARG A 385 13.18 13.83 1.11
C ARG A 385 13.28 15.34 1.33
N ASP A 386 13.07 15.78 2.56
CA ASP A 386 12.97 17.21 2.91
C ASP A 386 14.33 17.92 2.73
N ARG A 387 15.44 17.18 2.79
CA ARG A 387 16.80 17.65 2.48
C ARG A 387 17.19 17.43 1.01
N GLY A 388 16.21 17.40 0.10
CA GLY A 388 16.45 17.31 -1.35
C GLY A 388 17.00 15.97 -1.82
N LYS A 389 16.71 14.87 -1.10
CA LYS A 389 17.21 13.51 -1.40
C LYS A 389 18.74 13.42 -1.42
N ALA A 390 19.43 14.23 -0.62
CA ALA A 390 20.88 14.25 -0.51
C ALA A 390 21.47 12.90 -0.05
N LYS A 391 22.69 12.60 -0.52
CA LYS A 391 23.33 11.29 -0.33
C LYS A 391 23.72 11.01 1.13
N ASP A 392 24.06 12.05 1.88
CA ASP A 392 24.59 11.93 3.24
C ASP A 392 23.53 11.52 4.27
N TYR A 393 22.25 11.56 3.89
CA TYR A 393 21.12 11.15 4.71
C TYR A 393 20.64 9.72 4.42
N LEU A 394 21.30 9.00 3.50
CA LEU A 394 20.98 7.62 3.17
C LEU A 394 21.44 6.65 4.25
N LEU A 395 20.68 5.57 4.48
CA LEU A 395 21.02 4.57 5.49
C LEU A 395 22.33 3.85 5.15
N GLY A 396 23.20 3.69 6.15
CA GLY A 396 24.46 2.95 6.05
C GLY A 396 24.59 1.86 7.12
N GLY A 397 25.62 1.02 7.00
CA GLY A 397 26.03 0.08 8.06
C GLY A 397 24.95 -0.90 8.54
N LYS A 398 24.84 -1.07 9.86
CA LYS A 398 23.90 -1.99 10.52
C LYS A 398 22.43 -1.58 10.33
N VAL A 399 22.15 -0.28 10.32
CA VAL A 399 20.78 0.28 10.19
C VAL A 399 20.16 -0.06 8.83
N LEU A 400 20.94 0.01 7.74
CA LEU A 400 20.46 -0.41 6.42
C LEU A 400 20.16 -1.92 6.36
N THR A 401 21.01 -2.74 6.97
CA THR A 401 20.79 -4.20 7.02
C THR A 401 19.52 -4.53 7.81
N GLN A 402 19.28 -3.85 8.93
CA GLN A 402 18.05 -3.98 9.72
C GLN A 402 16.82 -3.55 8.92
N ALA A 403 16.88 -2.42 8.20
CA ALA A 403 15.78 -1.97 7.33
C ALA A 403 15.48 -2.95 6.17
N MET A 404 16.51 -3.63 5.64
CA MET A 404 16.32 -4.68 4.63
C MET A 404 15.61 -5.92 5.19
N VAL A 405 15.98 -6.36 6.39
CA VAL A 405 15.34 -7.50 7.05
C VAL A 405 13.88 -7.20 7.32
N PHE A 406 13.59 -5.99 7.83
CA PHE A 406 12.23 -5.50 8.04
C PHE A 406 11.39 -5.52 6.75
N GLN A 407 11.94 -5.04 5.62
CA GLN A 407 11.26 -5.05 4.33
C GLN A 407 11.02 -6.46 3.77
N LYS A 408 11.94 -7.41 4.00
CA LYS A 408 11.88 -8.77 3.43
C LYS A 408 10.99 -9.72 4.24
N GLN A 409 10.88 -9.51 5.56
CA GLN A 409 10.07 -10.32 6.46
C GLN A 409 8.64 -9.77 6.63
N GLU A 410 8.26 -8.75 5.86
CA GLU A 410 6.99 -8.01 6.00
C GLU A 410 6.70 -7.51 7.42
N GLY A 411 7.71 -7.32 8.27
CA GLY A 411 7.59 -6.72 9.62
C GLY A 411 6.38 -7.17 10.46
N GLY A 412 5.88 -8.40 10.29
CA GLY A 412 4.64 -8.85 10.96
C GLY A 412 3.33 -8.29 10.37
N ASN A 413 3.25 -8.08 9.05
CA ASN A 413 2.18 -7.44 8.27
C ASN A 413 2.17 -5.90 8.26
N LEU A 414 3.26 -5.25 8.67
CA LEU A 414 3.36 -3.78 8.67
C LEU A 414 3.95 -3.28 7.34
N ARG A 415 3.16 -2.51 6.59
CA ARG A 415 3.57 -1.97 5.28
C ARG A 415 4.37 -0.67 5.44
N LEU A 416 5.52 -0.58 4.78
CA LEU A 416 6.27 0.67 4.58
C LEU A 416 5.59 1.53 3.50
N SER A 417 5.68 2.85 3.67
CA SER A 417 5.28 3.83 2.66
C SER A 417 6.12 3.68 1.39
N ASP A 418 5.64 4.20 0.27
CA ASP A 418 6.40 4.18 -0.97
C ASP A 418 7.68 5.01 -0.89
N LEU A 419 7.67 6.07 -0.07
CA LEU A 419 8.86 6.86 0.25
C LEU A 419 9.88 6.03 1.04
N GLY A 420 9.44 5.27 2.05
CA GLY A 420 10.29 4.36 2.81
C GLY A 420 10.92 3.27 1.93
N LYS A 421 10.13 2.67 1.02
CA LYS A 421 10.64 1.70 0.04
C LYS A 421 11.65 2.33 -0.93
N GLU A 422 11.39 3.54 -1.43
CA GLU A 422 12.33 4.28 -2.30
C GLU A 422 13.63 4.59 -1.56
N PHE A 423 13.53 5.06 -0.31
CA PHE A 423 14.65 5.41 0.53
C PHE A 423 15.57 4.22 0.80
N ILE A 424 15.02 3.04 1.14
CA ILE A 424 15.81 1.81 1.28
C ILE A 424 16.49 1.46 -0.04
N ARG A 425 15.77 1.51 -1.18
CA ARG A 425 16.32 1.21 -2.51
C ARG A 425 17.48 2.14 -2.89
N LYS A 426 17.35 3.44 -2.60
CA LYS A 426 18.39 4.45 -2.85
C LYS A 426 19.57 4.31 -1.88
N SER A 427 19.31 3.98 -0.62
CA SER A 427 20.33 3.70 0.39
C SER A 427 21.16 2.47 0.02
N LEU A 428 20.53 1.42 -0.52
CA LEU A 428 21.22 0.25 -1.07
C LEU A 428 22.12 0.61 -2.26
N ARG A 429 21.62 1.47 -3.15
CA ARG A 429 22.39 1.95 -4.30
C ARG A 429 23.57 2.82 -3.85
N HIS A 430 23.42 3.59 -2.78
CA HIS A 430 24.49 4.42 -2.24
C HIS A 430 25.52 3.64 -1.42
N ARG A 431 25.14 2.62 -0.63
CA ARG A 431 26.09 1.72 0.03
C ARG A 431 27.03 1.05 -0.99
N ARG A 432 26.50 0.66 -2.16
CA ARG A 432 27.31 0.15 -3.29
C ARG A 432 28.31 1.18 -3.84
N ILE A 433 28.04 2.48 -3.67
CA ILE A 433 28.87 3.60 -4.13
C ILE A 433 29.84 4.09 -3.02
N GLY A 434 29.45 4.00 -1.75
CA GLY A 434 30.25 4.41 -0.59
C GLY A 434 31.37 3.43 -0.24
N THR A 435 31.16 2.13 -0.42
CA THR A 435 32.23 1.11 -0.31
C THR A 435 33.34 1.28 -1.34
N LEU A 436 33.16 2.13 -2.35
CA LEU A 436 34.18 2.46 -3.35
C LEU A 436 35.06 3.67 -2.98
N LYS A 437 34.73 4.46 -1.95
CA LYS A 437 35.43 5.73 -1.67
C LYS A 437 36.43 5.72 -0.52
N THR A 438 36.25 4.89 0.51
CA THR A 438 37.16 4.87 1.69
C THR A 438 38.33 3.86 1.57
N ALA A 439 38.36 3.04 0.53
CA ALA A 439 39.44 2.06 0.28
C ALA A 439 40.59 2.61 -0.59
N ASN A 440 40.65 3.92 -0.81
CA ASN A 440 41.31 4.49 -1.99
C ASN A 440 42.81 4.83 -1.85
N LEU A 441 43.54 4.31 -0.85
CA LEU A 441 44.98 4.58 -0.74
C LEU A 441 45.91 3.35 -0.82
N PHE A 442 45.41 2.12 -0.64
CA PHE A 442 46.29 0.93 -0.68
C PHE A 442 45.76 -0.31 -1.43
N THR A 443 44.50 -0.36 -1.88
CA THR A 443 43.93 -1.60 -2.46
C THR A 443 43.73 -1.57 -3.97
N VAL A 444 43.81 -0.40 -4.62
CA VAL A 444 43.57 -0.25 -6.07
C VAL A 444 44.53 -1.08 -6.93
N PRO A 445 45.84 -1.18 -6.66
CA PRO A 445 46.74 -2.02 -7.46
C PRO A 445 46.46 -3.52 -7.31
N LEU A 446 46.18 -3.98 -6.08
CA LEU A 446 45.92 -5.38 -5.77
C LEU A 446 44.59 -5.88 -6.34
N PHE A 447 43.56 -5.01 -6.35
CA PHE A 447 42.26 -5.34 -6.92
C PHE A 447 42.30 -5.35 -8.45
N ILE A 448 43.05 -4.44 -9.09
CA ILE A 448 43.29 -4.46 -10.54
C ILE A 448 44.07 -5.71 -10.94
N ALA A 449 45.10 -6.10 -10.17
CA ALA A 449 45.85 -7.35 -10.42
C ALA A 449 44.97 -8.60 -10.27
N PHE A 450 44.10 -8.64 -9.25
CA PHE A 450 43.17 -9.76 -9.04
C PHE A 450 42.12 -9.85 -10.16
N VAL A 451 41.50 -8.73 -10.57
CA VAL A 451 40.54 -8.69 -11.67
C VAL A 451 41.20 -8.99 -13.02
N ALA A 452 42.46 -8.59 -13.22
CA ALA A 452 43.25 -8.93 -14.40
C ALA A 452 43.67 -10.41 -14.45
N ALA A 453 43.78 -11.09 -13.30
CA ALA A 453 44.11 -12.51 -13.22
C ALA A 453 42.92 -13.44 -13.51
N ILE A 454 41.68 -13.02 -13.25
CA ILE A 454 40.45 -13.79 -13.53
C ILE A 454 40.41 -14.35 -14.97
N PRO A 455 40.67 -13.57 -16.04
CA PRO A 455 40.68 -14.13 -17.40
C PRO A 455 41.79 -15.16 -17.63
N PHE A 456 42.92 -15.08 -16.92
CA PHE A 456 44.03 -16.04 -17.06
C PHE A 456 43.70 -17.40 -16.43
N TRP A 457 43.25 -17.41 -15.17
CA TRP A 457 42.82 -18.64 -14.47
C TRP A 457 41.69 -19.35 -15.20
N ARG A 458 40.77 -18.56 -15.75
CA ARG A 458 39.62 -19.08 -16.46
C ARG A 458 39.98 -19.67 -17.81
N LYS A 459 40.86 -19.03 -18.57
CA LYS A 459 41.36 -19.58 -19.84
C LYS A 459 42.06 -20.92 -19.62
N ALA A 460 42.80 -21.07 -18.52
CA ALA A 460 43.41 -22.35 -18.13
C ALA A 460 42.36 -23.42 -17.76
N ALA A 461 41.32 -23.04 -17.00
CA ALA A 461 40.21 -23.95 -16.66
C ALA A 461 39.39 -24.39 -17.89
N GLU A 462 39.12 -23.47 -18.82
CA GLU A 462 38.41 -23.75 -20.09
C GLU A 462 39.22 -24.72 -20.97
N GLN A 463 40.54 -24.53 -21.08
CA GLN A 463 41.40 -25.45 -21.83
C GLN A 463 41.35 -26.87 -21.25
N LYS A 464 41.46 -27.00 -19.93
CA LYS A 464 41.35 -28.29 -19.24
C LYS A 464 39.97 -28.93 -19.44
N ALA A 465 38.89 -28.14 -19.40
CA ALA A 465 37.54 -28.61 -19.65
C ALA A 465 37.38 -29.18 -21.08
N TRP A 466 37.92 -28.49 -22.09
CA TRP A 466 37.91 -28.98 -23.48
C TRP A 466 38.72 -30.26 -23.67
N GLU A 467 39.86 -30.41 -22.98
CA GLU A 467 40.64 -31.65 -22.99
C GLU A 467 39.88 -32.82 -22.34
N THR A 468 39.22 -32.58 -21.19
CA THR A 468 38.38 -33.60 -20.54
C THR A 468 37.26 -34.08 -21.47
N ILE A 469 36.63 -33.18 -22.21
CA ILE A 469 35.58 -33.54 -23.17
C ILE A 469 36.15 -34.33 -24.36
N ARG A 470 37.28 -33.90 -24.95
CA ARG A 470 37.90 -34.61 -26.09
C ARG A 470 38.40 -36.00 -25.72
N THR A 471 38.93 -36.16 -24.52
CA THR A 471 39.43 -37.44 -24.01
C THR A 471 38.32 -38.33 -23.43
N ARG A 472 37.07 -37.85 -23.41
CA ARG A 472 35.90 -38.52 -22.82
C ARG A 472 36.16 -39.02 -21.39
N GLY A 473 36.89 -38.21 -20.62
CA GLY A 473 37.34 -38.56 -19.27
C GLY A 473 36.25 -38.48 -18.20
N LEU A 474 36.57 -38.99 -17.01
CA LEU A 474 35.80 -38.72 -15.79
C LEU A 474 35.77 -37.20 -15.58
N GLY A 475 34.58 -36.60 -15.50
CA GLY A 475 34.41 -35.15 -15.36
C GLY A 475 33.79 -34.44 -16.56
N THR A 476 33.32 -35.18 -17.57
CA THR A 476 32.71 -34.60 -18.79
C THR A 476 31.52 -33.68 -18.46
N ARG A 477 30.73 -34.02 -17.43
CA ARG A 477 29.61 -33.19 -16.97
C ARG A 477 30.09 -31.85 -16.43
N GLU A 478 31.03 -31.86 -15.49
CA GLU A 478 31.56 -30.68 -14.81
C GLU A 478 32.27 -29.76 -15.80
N ALA A 479 32.97 -30.34 -16.78
CA ALA A 479 33.59 -29.62 -17.87
C ALA A 479 32.55 -28.91 -18.76
N LEU A 480 31.45 -29.59 -19.10
CA LEU A 480 30.36 -29.00 -19.88
C LEU A 480 29.63 -27.90 -19.11
N GLU A 481 29.30 -28.11 -17.84
CA GLU A 481 28.63 -27.11 -16.99
C GLU A 481 29.48 -25.83 -16.83
N LEU A 482 30.80 -25.99 -16.65
CA LEU A 482 31.75 -24.85 -16.60
C LEU A 482 31.75 -24.05 -17.90
N LEU A 483 31.68 -24.74 -19.04
CA LEU A 483 31.66 -24.13 -20.36
C LEU A 483 30.28 -23.56 -20.75
N THR A 484 29.19 -23.99 -20.09
CA THR A 484 27.82 -23.47 -20.30
C THR A 484 27.42 -22.33 -19.35
N GLU A 485 28.18 -22.05 -18.28
CA GLU A 485 27.86 -20.97 -17.31
C GLU A 485 27.58 -19.62 -17.99
N GLY A 486 28.35 -19.27 -19.02
CA GLY A 486 28.19 -18.03 -19.79
C GLY A 486 26.85 -17.94 -20.54
N CYS A 487 26.29 -19.08 -20.96
CA CYS A 487 24.98 -19.18 -21.61
C CYS A 487 23.84 -18.88 -20.62
N GLN A 488 24.00 -19.32 -19.37
CA GLN A 488 23.00 -19.21 -18.31
C GLN A 488 22.92 -17.78 -17.75
N LYS A 489 24.07 -17.18 -17.39
CA LYS A 489 24.13 -15.91 -16.64
C LYS A 489 23.95 -14.64 -17.48
N ARG A 490 23.85 -14.74 -18.81
CA ARG A 490 23.73 -13.57 -19.72
C ARG A 490 22.44 -12.77 -19.54
N LYS A 491 21.33 -13.42 -19.15
CA LYS A 491 20.00 -12.78 -18.96
C LYS A 491 19.60 -12.56 -17.50
N SER A 492 20.15 -13.29 -16.51
CA SER A 492 19.73 -13.17 -15.10
C SER A 492 20.28 -11.92 -14.39
N LEU A 493 21.35 -11.32 -14.92
CA LEU A 493 22.05 -10.19 -14.30
C LEU A 493 22.03 -8.95 -15.21
N GLN A 494 20.85 -8.46 -15.60
CA GLN A 494 20.72 -7.29 -16.51
C GLN A 494 21.46 -6.03 -16.02
N TRP A 495 21.73 -5.90 -14.72
CA TRP A 495 22.42 -4.76 -14.13
C TRP A 495 23.95 -4.73 -14.37
N ILE A 496 24.56 -5.81 -14.88
CA ILE A 496 26.00 -5.87 -15.19
C ILE A 496 26.22 -5.59 -16.70
N PRO A 497 27.13 -4.66 -17.08
CA PRO A 497 27.50 -4.44 -18.47
C PRO A 497 28.00 -5.71 -19.18
N ASN A 498 27.69 -5.87 -20.47
CA ASN A 498 27.96 -7.10 -21.23
C ASN A 498 29.45 -7.48 -21.28
N TYR A 499 30.35 -6.50 -21.33
CA TYR A 499 31.80 -6.75 -21.34
C TYR A 499 32.29 -7.36 -20.01
N LEU A 500 31.73 -6.94 -18.86
CA LEU A 500 32.04 -7.53 -17.56
C LEU A 500 31.47 -8.95 -17.41
N LYS A 501 30.30 -9.24 -17.98
CA LYS A 501 29.72 -10.60 -17.99
C LYS A 501 30.58 -11.57 -18.79
N ALA A 502 31.06 -11.14 -19.96
CA ALA A 502 31.98 -11.93 -20.77
C ALA A 502 33.31 -12.17 -20.03
N LEU A 503 33.81 -11.17 -19.29
CA LEU A 503 35.02 -11.30 -18.48
C LEU A 503 34.84 -12.29 -17.30
N LEU A 504 33.71 -12.21 -16.58
CA LEU A 504 33.46 -12.99 -15.36
C LEU A 504 32.91 -14.40 -15.61
N PHE A 505 31.97 -14.53 -16.56
CA PHE A 505 31.21 -15.76 -16.85
C PHE A 505 31.39 -16.25 -18.28
N GLY A 506 32.15 -15.55 -19.11
CA GLY A 506 32.65 -16.10 -20.37
C GLY A 506 31.61 -15.99 -21.44
N ASN A 507 32.03 -16.29 -22.67
CA ASN A 507 31.07 -16.47 -23.74
C ASN A 507 30.47 -17.86 -23.64
N CYS A 508 29.23 -18.00 -24.11
CA CYS A 508 28.59 -19.29 -24.23
C CYS A 508 29.45 -20.16 -25.16
N ALA A 509 30.00 -21.26 -24.63
CA ALA A 509 30.82 -22.17 -25.42
C ALA A 509 29.97 -22.83 -26.52
N ASN A 510 30.60 -23.04 -27.67
CA ASN A 510 29.94 -23.58 -28.85
C ASN A 510 30.27 -25.07 -29.00
N PHE A 511 29.28 -25.93 -28.87
CA PHE A 511 29.44 -27.39 -28.90
C PHE A 511 28.91 -27.99 -30.21
N ILE A 512 28.99 -27.24 -31.31
CA ILE A 512 28.51 -27.71 -32.62
C ILE A 512 29.33 -28.92 -33.04
N GLY A 513 28.66 -30.01 -33.39
CA GLY A 513 29.34 -31.21 -33.90
C GLY A 513 30.17 -31.96 -32.86
N ILE A 514 30.05 -31.63 -31.57
CA ILE A 514 30.86 -32.27 -30.54
C ILE A 514 30.48 -33.75 -30.40
N ASP A 515 31.46 -34.58 -30.10
CA ASP A 515 31.24 -36.00 -29.83
C ASP A 515 31.21 -36.28 -28.33
N LEU A 516 30.01 -36.60 -27.84
CA LEU A 516 29.63 -36.88 -26.47
C LEU A 516 28.93 -38.25 -26.37
N MET A 517 29.25 -39.17 -27.28
CA MET A 517 28.73 -40.53 -27.24
C MET A 517 29.04 -41.19 -25.88
N TYR A 518 28.03 -41.83 -25.26
CA TYR A 518 28.12 -42.42 -23.91
C TYR A 518 28.40 -41.45 -22.75
N ALA A 519 28.32 -40.13 -22.95
CA ALA A 519 28.61 -39.18 -21.90
C ALA A 519 27.63 -39.34 -20.71
N LYS A 520 28.16 -39.29 -19.49
CA LYS A 520 27.38 -39.30 -18.25
C LYS A 520 27.02 -37.85 -17.87
N LEU A 521 25.87 -37.39 -18.32
CA LEU A 521 25.37 -36.01 -18.22
C LEU A 521 24.05 -35.93 -17.44
N SER A 522 23.75 -36.93 -16.60
CA SER A 522 22.57 -36.92 -15.75
C SER A 522 22.59 -35.69 -14.84
N ASP A 523 21.45 -35.03 -14.68
CA ASP A 523 21.28 -33.78 -13.91
C ASP A 523 22.11 -32.58 -14.41
N ALA A 524 22.71 -32.65 -15.60
CA ALA A 524 23.54 -31.57 -16.12
C ALA A 524 22.72 -30.32 -16.50
N ASP A 525 23.23 -29.13 -16.22
CA ASP A 525 22.65 -27.89 -16.76
C ASP A 525 23.33 -27.45 -18.08
N LEU A 526 22.65 -27.79 -19.17
CA LEU A 526 23.01 -27.48 -20.55
C LEU A 526 22.02 -26.49 -21.17
N SER A 527 21.29 -25.72 -20.34
CA SER A 527 20.28 -24.80 -20.83
C SER A 527 20.89 -23.73 -21.72
N ARG A 528 20.25 -23.47 -22.86
CA ARG A 528 20.70 -22.55 -23.92
C ARG A 528 22.04 -22.92 -24.58
N ALA A 529 22.63 -24.07 -24.29
CA ALA A 529 23.84 -24.53 -24.96
C ALA A 529 23.57 -24.73 -26.46
N ASN A 530 24.57 -24.45 -27.29
CA ASN A 530 24.51 -24.80 -28.71
C ASN A 530 25.21 -26.14 -28.95
N LEU A 531 24.39 -27.19 -29.04
CA LEU A 531 24.76 -28.59 -29.27
C LEU A 531 24.30 -29.06 -30.67
N SER A 532 24.10 -28.15 -31.62
CA SER A 532 23.63 -28.53 -32.95
C SER A 532 24.62 -29.48 -33.62
N ARG A 533 24.12 -30.53 -34.27
CA ARG A 533 24.95 -31.59 -34.89
C ARG A 533 25.83 -32.39 -33.92
N ALA A 534 25.70 -32.22 -32.61
CA ALA A 534 26.45 -33.01 -31.63
C ALA A 534 26.06 -34.50 -31.70
N ASN A 535 27.03 -35.38 -31.48
CA ASN A 535 26.79 -36.81 -31.25
C ASN A 535 26.62 -37.05 -29.75
N LEU A 536 25.38 -37.22 -29.30
CA LEU A 536 24.97 -37.55 -27.95
C LEU A 536 24.36 -38.95 -27.90
N SER A 537 24.61 -39.79 -28.91
CA SER A 537 24.04 -41.13 -28.96
C SER A 537 24.48 -41.95 -27.74
N ARG A 538 23.53 -42.66 -27.14
CA ARG A 538 23.72 -43.46 -25.91
C ARG A 538 24.21 -42.67 -24.69
N ALA A 539 24.16 -41.33 -24.71
CA ALA A 539 24.48 -40.52 -23.54
C ALA A 539 23.39 -40.66 -22.47
N ASN A 540 23.78 -40.56 -21.20
CA ASN A 540 22.84 -40.44 -20.09
C ASN A 540 22.62 -38.96 -19.80
N LEU A 541 21.46 -38.44 -20.19
CA LEU A 541 20.96 -37.07 -19.97
C LEU A 541 19.73 -37.08 -19.05
N SER A 542 19.54 -38.13 -18.26
CA SER A 542 18.40 -38.23 -17.34
C SER A 542 18.37 -37.03 -16.40
N ARG A 543 17.20 -36.40 -16.25
CA ARG A 543 16.97 -35.17 -15.45
C ARG A 543 17.79 -33.94 -15.87
N ALA A 544 18.49 -33.97 -17.00
CA ALA A 544 19.26 -32.82 -17.46
C ALA A 544 18.36 -31.62 -17.81
N ASN A 545 18.87 -30.41 -17.60
CA ASN A 545 18.23 -29.18 -18.04
C ASN A 545 18.79 -28.77 -19.41
N LEU A 546 18.03 -29.01 -20.46
CA LEU A 546 18.32 -28.64 -21.85
C LEU A 546 17.35 -27.54 -22.35
N SER A 547 16.70 -26.81 -21.43
CA SER A 547 15.73 -25.79 -21.80
C SER A 547 16.36 -24.73 -22.71
N ARG A 548 15.69 -24.40 -23.82
CA ARG A 548 16.17 -23.46 -24.86
C ARG A 548 17.51 -23.83 -25.50
N ALA A 549 18.02 -25.04 -25.31
CA ALA A 549 19.22 -25.50 -25.99
C ALA A 549 18.97 -25.65 -27.50
N ASN A 550 20.01 -25.47 -28.30
CA ASN A 550 19.97 -25.77 -29.73
C ASN A 550 20.59 -27.14 -29.98
N LEU A 551 19.76 -28.13 -30.25
CA LEU A 551 20.10 -29.52 -30.55
C LEU A 551 19.74 -29.87 -32.01
N SER A 552 19.55 -28.88 -32.89
CA SER A 552 19.15 -29.12 -34.27
C SER A 552 20.14 -30.06 -34.95
N ARG A 553 19.62 -31.11 -35.61
CA ARG A 553 20.41 -32.15 -36.29
C ARG A 553 21.39 -32.91 -35.39
N ALA A 554 21.23 -32.88 -34.07
CA ALA A 554 22.03 -33.69 -33.16
C ALA A 554 21.61 -35.17 -33.25
N ASP A 555 22.56 -36.08 -33.00
CA ASP A 555 22.29 -37.50 -32.85
C ASP A 555 22.14 -37.83 -31.35
N LEU A 556 20.92 -38.10 -30.92
CA LEU A 556 20.52 -38.51 -29.57
C LEU A 556 19.98 -39.94 -29.58
N SER A 557 20.30 -40.73 -30.61
CA SER A 557 19.80 -42.10 -30.72
C SER A 557 20.21 -42.92 -29.49
N ARG A 558 19.26 -43.67 -28.93
CA ARG A 558 19.45 -44.50 -27.72
C ARG A 558 19.90 -43.74 -26.48
N ALA A 559 19.78 -42.41 -26.44
CA ALA A 559 20.10 -41.63 -25.25
C ALA A 559 19.00 -41.79 -24.18
N ASP A 560 19.40 -41.70 -22.91
CA ASP A 560 18.46 -41.60 -21.78
C ASP A 560 18.21 -40.12 -21.48
N LEU A 561 17.04 -39.63 -21.84
CA LEU A 561 16.51 -38.29 -21.58
C LEU A 561 15.36 -38.33 -20.56
N SER A 562 15.24 -39.41 -19.80
CA SER A 562 14.14 -39.58 -18.85
C SER A 562 14.11 -38.41 -17.86
N ARG A 563 12.92 -37.80 -17.68
CA ARG A 563 12.69 -36.62 -16.83
C ARG A 563 13.50 -35.37 -17.20
N ALA A 564 14.11 -35.30 -18.38
CA ALA A 564 14.86 -34.12 -18.82
C ALA A 564 13.92 -32.93 -19.11
N ASN A 565 14.42 -31.71 -18.92
CA ASN A 565 13.72 -30.48 -19.30
C ASN A 565 14.25 -29.93 -20.62
N LEU A 566 13.44 -30.03 -21.67
CA LEU A 566 13.70 -29.58 -23.04
C LEU A 566 12.73 -28.46 -23.46
N THR A 567 12.12 -27.77 -22.49
CA THR A 567 11.18 -26.67 -22.76
C THR A 567 11.81 -25.61 -23.67
N ASP A 568 11.07 -25.20 -24.71
CA ASP A 568 11.52 -24.22 -25.72
C ASP A 568 12.82 -24.62 -26.48
N ALA A 569 13.29 -25.87 -26.41
CA ALA A 569 14.50 -26.30 -27.10
C ALA A 569 14.29 -26.46 -28.63
N ASN A 570 15.35 -26.30 -29.41
CA ASN A 570 15.32 -26.57 -30.85
C ASN A 570 15.96 -27.92 -31.16
N LEU A 571 15.16 -28.92 -31.52
CA LEU A 571 15.61 -30.25 -31.92
C LEU A 571 15.31 -30.53 -33.40
N SER A 572 15.09 -29.49 -34.21
CA SER A 572 14.73 -29.69 -35.63
C SER A 572 15.74 -30.60 -36.36
N GLY A 573 15.23 -31.66 -36.99
CA GLY A 573 16.01 -32.68 -37.69
C GLY A 573 16.91 -33.55 -36.80
N ALA A 574 16.73 -33.54 -35.48
CA ALA A 574 17.50 -34.40 -34.58
C ALA A 574 17.08 -35.87 -34.69
N ASN A 575 18.01 -36.79 -34.42
CA ASN A 575 17.75 -38.21 -34.34
C ASN A 575 17.56 -38.62 -32.87
N LEU A 576 16.34 -38.99 -32.49
CA LEU A 576 15.95 -39.50 -31.17
C LEU A 576 15.45 -40.95 -31.27
N SER A 577 15.83 -41.68 -32.33
CA SER A 577 15.46 -43.09 -32.48
C SER A 577 15.93 -43.92 -31.29
N ASP A 578 15.08 -44.83 -30.82
CA ASP A 578 15.31 -45.69 -29.65
C ASP A 578 15.62 -44.94 -28.33
N ALA A 579 15.43 -43.62 -28.24
CA ALA A 579 15.74 -42.84 -27.04
C ALA A 579 14.66 -42.98 -25.96
N ASP A 580 15.04 -42.86 -24.69
CA ASP A 580 14.11 -42.81 -23.57
C ASP A 580 13.82 -41.36 -23.17
N LEU A 581 12.62 -40.87 -23.46
CA LEU A 581 12.13 -39.55 -23.05
C LEU A 581 11.03 -39.65 -21.99
N SER A 582 10.90 -40.78 -21.29
CA SER A 582 9.86 -40.96 -20.30
C SER A 582 9.86 -39.83 -19.27
N LEU A 583 8.68 -39.23 -19.04
CA LEU A 583 8.47 -38.09 -18.15
C LEU A 583 9.25 -36.80 -18.52
N ALA A 584 9.83 -36.72 -19.71
CA ALA A 584 10.52 -35.50 -20.16
C ALA A 584 9.52 -34.38 -20.48
N ASN A 585 10.00 -33.14 -20.41
CA ASN A 585 9.21 -31.96 -20.76
C ASN A 585 9.77 -31.29 -22.03
N LEU A 586 9.06 -31.43 -23.14
CA LEU A 586 9.33 -30.81 -24.44
C LEU A 586 8.31 -29.72 -24.79
N SER A 587 7.66 -29.10 -23.80
CA SER A 587 6.71 -28.02 -24.05
C SER A 587 7.30 -26.93 -24.94
N ARG A 588 6.56 -26.56 -26.00
CA ARG A 588 6.94 -25.54 -27.00
C ARG A 588 8.29 -25.80 -27.70
N ALA A 589 8.82 -27.02 -27.65
CA ALA A 589 10.03 -27.37 -28.38
C ALA A 589 9.77 -27.35 -29.90
N ASN A 590 10.80 -26.99 -30.67
CA ASN A 590 10.79 -27.15 -32.12
C ASN A 590 11.30 -28.54 -32.49
N LEU A 591 10.39 -29.41 -32.91
CA LEU A 591 10.60 -30.83 -33.22
C LEU A 591 10.42 -31.12 -34.72
N LEU A 592 10.49 -30.09 -35.58
CA LEU A 592 10.35 -30.22 -37.03
C LEU A 592 11.31 -31.28 -37.60
N PHE A 593 10.83 -32.25 -38.39
CA PHE A 593 11.65 -33.33 -38.97
C PHE A 593 12.41 -34.22 -37.97
N THR A 594 12.02 -34.23 -36.70
CA THR A 594 12.71 -35.05 -35.68
C THR A 594 12.34 -36.51 -35.83
N ASP A 595 13.32 -37.40 -35.71
CA ASP A 595 13.08 -38.85 -35.73
C ASP A 595 12.95 -39.40 -34.29
N PHE A 596 11.75 -39.82 -33.93
CA PHE A 596 11.38 -40.50 -32.69
C PHE A 596 11.08 -41.99 -32.90
N SER A 597 11.58 -42.61 -33.98
CA SER A 597 11.29 -44.02 -34.26
C SER A 597 11.66 -44.92 -33.08
N ASN A 598 10.72 -45.74 -32.61
CA ASN A 598 10.85 -46.61 -31.43
C ASN A 598 11.19 -45.88 -30.11
N ALA A 599 11.06 -44.55 -30.03
CA ALA A 599 11.36 -43.81 -28.81
C ALA A 599 10.31 -44.05 -27.73
N ASN A 600 10.75 -44.04 -26.46
CA ASN A 600 9.85 -44.09 -25.31
C ASN A 600 9.42 -42.69 -24.89
N LEU A 601 8.18 -42.30 -25.18
CA LEU A 601 7.59 -41.01 -24.81
C LEU A 601 6.57 -41.15 -23.67
N LEU A 602 6.66 -42.20 -22.83
CA LEU A 602 5.77 -42.45 -21.69
C LEU A 602 5.62 -41.19 -20.82
N VAL A 603 4.40 -40.67 -20.71
CA VAL A 603 4.04 -39.50 -19.88
C VAL A 603 4.87 -38.25 -20.20
N THR A 604 5.31 -38.12 -21.46
CA THR A 604 6.06 -36.95 -21.94
C THR A 604 5.13 -35.75 -22.12
N ILE A 605 5.60 -34.55 -21.78
CA ILE A 605 4.85 -33.31 -21.97
C ILE A 605 5.31 -32.66 -23.28
N LEU A 606 4.43 -32.59 -24.28
CA LEU A 606 4.68 -32.02 -25.63
C LEU A 606 3.76 -30.80 -25.91
N VAL A 607 3.23 -30.19 -24.86
CA VAL A 607 2.23 -29.11 -24.98
C VAL A 607 2.78 -27.95 -25.83
N GLY A 608 2.06 -27.60 -26.90
CA GLY A 608 2.42 -26.52 -27.81
C GLY A 608 3.69 -26.76 -28.63
N ALA A 609 4.25 -27.97 -28.66
CA ALA A 609 5.43 -28.28 -29.45
C ALA A 609 5.13 -28.32 -30.96
N ASN A 610 6.12 -28.03 -31.79
CA ASN A 610 5.99 -28.14 -33.25
C ASN A 610 6.58 -29.46 -33.74
N LEU A 611 5.74 -30.47 -33.97
CA LEU A 611 6.15 -31.78 -34.49
C LEU A 611 5.96 -31.92 -36.00
N SER A 612 5.80 -30.82 -36.75
CA SER A 612 5.50 -30.97 -38.18
C SER A 612 6.56 -31.83 -38.90
N GLU A 613 6.10 -32.80 -39.69
CA GLU A 613 6.95 -33.77 -40.42
C GLU A 613 7.89 -34.61 -39.52
N ALA A 614 7.60 -34.71 -38.21
CA ALA A 614 8.31 -35.62 -37.30
C ALA A 614 7.91 -37.08 -37.53
N ASN A 615 8.86 -37.99 -37.30
CA ASN A 615 8.65 -39.42 -37.43
C ASN A 615 8.51 -40.09 -36.06
N LEU A 616 7.31 -40.53 -35.70
CA LEU A 616 7.00 -41.25 -34.45
C LEU A 616 6.68 -42.73 -34.71
N PHE A 617 7.20 -43.32 -35.79
CA PHE A 617 6.98 -44.74 -36.11
C PHE A 617 7.32 -45.63 -34.90
N ARG A 618 6.35 -46.45 -34.46
CA ARG A 618 6.50 -47.34 -33.28
C ARG A 618 6.87 -46.67 -31.96
N ALA A 619 6.73 -45.35 -31.84
CA ALA A 619 7.00 -44.66 -30.58
C ALA A 619 5.93 -45.01 -29.51
N ILE A 620 6.33 -45.03 -28.24
CA ILE A 620 5.43 -45.32 -27.11
C ILE A 620 4.92 -43.99 -26.54
N LEU A 621 3.66 -43.63 -26.76
CA LEU A 621 3.08 -42.35 -26.33
C LEU A 621 2.12 -42.47 -25.13
N VAL A 622 2.13 -43.60 -24.42
CA VAL A 622 1.27 -43.85 -23.26
C VAL A 622 1.30 -42.68 -22.27
N GLY A 623 0.13 -42.07 -22.02
CA GLY A 623 0.03 -40.93 -21.11
C GLY A 623 0.70 -39.62 -21.57
N ALA A 624 1.22 -39.54 -22.80
CA ALA A 624 1.88 -38.35 -23.33
C ALA A 624 0.87 -37.23 -23.62
N ASN A 625 1.26 -35.98 -23.37
CA ASN A 625 0.39 -34.83 -23.55
C ASN A 625 0.84 -33.97 -24.75
N LEU A 626 0.16 -34.13 -25.89
CA LEU A 626 0.39 -33.37 -27.12
C LEU A 626 -0.64 -32.24 -27.32
N SER A 627 -1.22 -31.73 -26.23
CA SER A 627 -2.20 -30.65 -26.34
C SER A 627 -1.60 -29.43 -27.05
N GLU A 628 -2.36 -28.76 -27.90
CA GLU A 628 -1.92 -27.57 -28.66
C GLU A 628 -0.72 -27.78 -29.61
N ALA A 629 -0.22 -29.01 -29.76
CA ALA A 629 0.91 -29.30 -30.62
C ALA A 629 0.54 -29.13 -32.11
N ASN A 630 1.52 -28.75 -32.94
CA ASN A 630 1.37 -28.80 -34.39
C ASN A 630 1.82 -30.14 -34.92
N LEU A 631 0.89 -30.90 -35.51
CA LEU A 631 1.04 -32.30 -35.92
C LEU A 631 0.98 -32.47 -37.44
N SER A 632 1.24 -31.39 -38.20
CA SER A 632 1.16 -31.42 -39.65
C SER A 632 2.08 -32.48 -40.23
N LYS A 633 1.51 -33.43 -40.99
CA LYS A 633 2.24 -34.50 -41.70
C LYS A 633 3.16 -35.37 -40.82
N ILE A 634 2.83 -35.55 -39.53
CA ILE A 634 3.55 -36.52 -38.70
C ILE A 634 3.39 -37.95 -39.22
N ASN A 635 4.41 -38.78 -39.04
CA ASN A 635 4.28 -40.22 -39.18
C ASN A 635 4.04 -40.84 -37.80
N ILE A 636 2.84 -41.35 -37.54
CA ILE A 636 2.48 -42.06 -36.29
C ILE A 636 2.13 -43.53 -36.56
N SER A 637 2.56 -44.07 -37.69
CA SER A 637 2.29 -45.46 -38.04
C SER A 637 2.85 -46.40 -36.97
N GLU A 638 2.02 -47.33 -36.50
CA GLU A 638 2.33 -48.25 -35.40
C GLU A 638 2.73 -47.62 -34.06
N ALA A 639 2.59 -46.29 -33.88
CA ALA A 639 2.79 -45.65 -32.58
C ALA A 639 1.78 -46.18 -31.56
N TYR A 640 2.17 -46.35 -30.30
CA TYR A 640 1.34 -46.98 -29.28
C TYR A 640 0.72 -45.94 -28.34
N PHE A 641 -0.60 -45.79 -28.37
CA PHE A 641 -1.34 -44.88 -27.50
C PHE A 641 -1.99 -45.68 -26.37
N ASP A 642 -1.96 -45.15 -25.14
CA ASP A 642 -2.67 -45.78 -24.04
C ASP A 642 -2.88 -44.80 -22.87
N CYS A 643 -3.56 -45.30 -21.86
CA CYS A 643 -3.69 -44.70 -20.54
C CYS A 643 -2.87 -45.46 -19.51
N ILE A 644 -2.26 -44.71 -18.59
CA ILE A 644 -1.62 -45.27 -17.39
C ILE A 644 -2.16 -44.58 -16.15
N THR A 645 -2.39 -45.34 -15.09
CA THR A 645 -2.72 -44.80 -13.78
C THR A 645 -1.43 -44.55 -13.02
N VAL A 646 -1.14 -43.28 -12.73
CA VAL A 646 -0.01 -42.91 -11.89
C VAL A 646 -0.49 -42.85 -10.45
N HIS A 647 0.01 -43.76 -9.62
CA HIS A 647 -0.28 -43.78 -8.19
C HIS A 647 0.64 -42.79 -7.45
N SER A 648 0.05 -41.77 -6.84
CA SER A 648 0.70 -40.92 -5.84
C SER A 648 0.10 -41.24 -4.45
N PRO A 649 0.84 -41.09 -3.34
CA PRO A 649 0.33 -41.36 -1.99
C PRO A 649 -0.92 -40.55 -1.59
N VAL A 650 -1.30 -39.52 -2.36
CA VAL A 650 -2.45 -38.64 -2.07
C VAL A 650 -3.56 -38.75 -3.13
N ASN A 651 -3.27 -39.21 -4.35
CA ASN A 651 -4.28 -39.34 -5.42
C ASN A 651 -3.81 -40.28 -6.54
N SER A 652 -4.73 -41.00 -7.19
CA SER A 652 -4.45 -41.75 -8.43
C SER A 652 -4.88 -40.92 -9.64
N GLU A 653 -3.92 -40.51 -10.46
CA GLU A 653 -4.19 -39.73 -11.68
C GLU A 653 -4.11 -40.65 -12.91
N ARG A 654 -5.22 -40.81 -13.62
CA ARG A 654 -5.22 -41.50 -14.92
C ARG A 654 -4.71 -40.56 -15.99
N ARG A 655 -3.54 -40.87 -16.57
CA ARG A 655 -2.91 -40.11 -17.66
C ARG A 655 -3.05 -40.89 -18.96
N CYS A 656 -3.82 -40.35 -19.89
CA CYS A 656 -3.97 -40.89 -21.24
C CYS A 656 -3.19 -40.07 -22.26
N THR A 657 -2.85 -40.71 -23.38
CA THR A 657 -2.32 -39.99 -24.55
C THR A 657 -3.33 -38.91 -24.96
N LYS A 658 -2.91 -37.65 -25.06
CA LYS A 658 -3.83 -36.50 -25.18
C LYS A 658 -3.49 -35.61 -26.37
N PHE A 659 -4.49 -35.29 -27.19
CA PHE A 659 -4.40 -34.49 -28.41
C PHE A 659 -5.29 -33.23 -28.39
N THR A 660 -5.75 -32.80 -27.21
CA THR A 660 -6.67 -31.66 -27.06
C THR A 660 -6.12 -30.37 -27.68
N ASN A 661 -6.91 -29.69 -28.50
CA ASN A 661 -6.55 -28.49 -29.25
C ASN A 661 -5.30 -28.65 -30.16
N SER A 662 -4.89 -29.88 -30.48
CA SER A 662 -3.78 -30.10 -31.41
C SER A 662 -4.17 -29.71 -32.84
N LYS A 663 -3.20 -29.28 -33.64
CA LYS A 663 -3.42 -28.73 -34.98
C LYS A 663 -2.93 -29.70 -36.04
N ASN A 664 -3.66 -29.75 -37.18
CA ASN A 664 -3.24 -30.44 -38.40
C ASN A 664 -3.07 -31.98 -38.28
N LEU A 665 -3.79 -32.61 -37.35
CA LEU A 665 -3.90 -34.07 -37.26
C LEU A 665 -5.06 -34.57 -38.13
N THR A 666 -4.86 -35.63 -38.92
CA THR A 666 -5.94 -36.24 -39.74
C THR A 666 -6.42 -37.60 -39.20
N PRO A 667 -7.68 -37.99 -39.46
CA PRO A 667 -8.19 -39.30 -39.06
C PRO A 667 -7.39 -40.49 -39.59
N GLU A 668 -6.87 -40.40 -40.81
CA GLU A 668 -6.10 -41.47 -41.47
C GLU A 668 -4.77 -41.70 -40.75
N GLN A 669 -4.09 -40.62 -40.35
CA GLN A 669 -2.87 -40.70 -39.54
C GLN A 669 -3.15 -41.40 -38.21
N VAL A 670 -4.22 -41.00 -37.51
CA VAL A 670 -4.56 -41.57 -36.19
C VAL A 670 -4.87 -43.06 -36.27
N LYS A 671 -5.63 -43.48 -37.27
CA LYS A 671 -6.00 -44.91 -37.45
C LYS A 671 -4.81 -45.80 -37.82
N SER A 672 -3.67 -45.23 -38.21
CA SER A 672 -2.43 -45.98 -38.44
C SER A 672 -1.67 -46.32 -37.14
N ALA A 673 -2.01 -45.67 -36.02
CA ALA A 673 -1.46 -45.95 -34.70
C ALA A 673 -2.16 -47.15 -34.04
N LYS A 674 -1.53 -47.74 -33.02
CA LYS A 674 -2.11 -48.80 -32.19
C LYS A 674 -2.84 -48.20 -30.99
N ASN A 675 -3.97 -48.80 -30.61
CA ASN A 675 -4.80 -48.38 -29.48
C ASN A 675 -5.22 -46.90 -29.54
N TRP A 676 -5.41 -46.39 -30.76
CA TRP A 676 -5.70 -44.99 -30.98
C TRP A 676 -7.03 -44.56 -30.36
N GLU A 677 -7.95 -45.49 -30.13
CA GLU A 677 -9.24 -45.27 -29.47
C GLU A 677 -9.12 -44.89 -27.98
N GLN A 678 -7.99 -45.23 -27.33
CA GLN A 678 -7.75 -44.95 -25.90
C GLN A 678 -7.25 -43.53 -25.63
N ALA A 679 -6.87 -42.79 -26.68
CA ALA A 679 -6.39 -41.42 -26.53
C ALA A 679 -7.54 -40.41 -26.37
N ILE A 680 -7.22 -39.26 -25.80
CA ILE A 680 -8.15 -38.15 -25.59
C ILE A 680 -8.03 -37.18 -26.76
N TYR A 681 -9.15 -36.94 -27.45
CA TYR A 681 -9.27 -35.99 -28.55
C TYR A 681 -10.35 -34.94 -28.26
N ASP A 682 -10.33 -33.83 -28.99
CA ASP A 682 -11.41 -32.83 -28.97
C ASP A 682 -12.71 -33.44 -29.50
N GLU A 683 -13.85 -32.94 -29.00
CA GLU A 683 -15.17 -33.51 -29.30
C GLU A 683 -15.46 -33.54 -30.81
N GLU A 684 -15.14 -32.47 -31.53
CA GLU A 684 -15.32 -32.41 -32.99
C GLU A 684 -14.45 -33.42 -33.74
N PHE A 685 -13.24 -33.66 -33.26
CA PHE A 685 -12.32 -34.61 -33.88
C PHE A 685 -12.69 -36.06 -33.56
N ARG A 686 -13.20 -36.34 -32.35
CA ARG A 686 -13.78 -37.64 -31.99
C ARG A 686 -14.89 -38.05 -32.95
N LYS A 687 -15.76 -37.11 -33.32
CA LYS A 687 -16.82 -37.35 -34.33
C LYS A 687 -16.24 -37.74 -35.69
N LYS A 688 -15.17 -37.09 -36.14
CA LYS A 688 -14.46 -37.44 -37.40
C LYS A 688 -13.80 -38.83 -37.34
N LEU A 689 -13.41 -39.30 -36.15
CA LEU A 689 -12.86 -40.64 -35.95
C LEU A 689 -13.94 -41.73 -35.87
N GLY A 690 -15.22 -41.37 -35.71
CA GLY A 690 -16.31 -42.33 -35.51
C GLY A 690 -16.44 -42.82 -34.06
N LEU A 691 -15.86 -42.11 -33.09
CA LEU A 691 -15.99 -42.42 -31.66
C LEU A 691 -17.26 -41.79 -31.10
N LYS A 692 -17.99 -42.53 -30.25
CA LYS A 692 -19.18 -42.04 -29.55
C LYS A 692 -18.83 -41.08 -28.42
#